data_AF-A0A1H8KU99-F1
#
_entry.id   AF-A0A1H8KU99-F1
#
_cell.length_a   1.000
_cell.length_b   1.000
_cell.length_c   1.000
_cell.angle_alpha   90.00
_cell.angle_beta   90.00
_cell.angle_gamma   90.00
#
_symmetry.space_group_name_H-M   'P 1'
#
loop_
_entity.id
_entity.type
_entity.pdbx_description
1 polymer ?
#
loop_
_entity_poly.entity_id
_entity_poly.type
_entity_poly.pdbx_seq_one_letter_code
_entity_poly.pdbx_strand_id
1 'polypeptide(L)'
;MTVFSASRSYQRELDIRLVDGLPVPGWVDRLVRGQAPNSPAWLVVMPRRAGKSWLAKGIAHARAEGSTLLVDLRFPAQVRKRCLDGLTGGPTPLPLTQGQMLIVDEPALGARATDPAVLAEGLVQAKEQGAVPVVFATPAEHALLARHLGPDVPKDVLRPPLLDAAEQARMAARAPEWAPALTELVREREPSWLTTPYLLELALGMGEEMPGLRDRPEELLAAAAQHALHDHQYVEQWFHDGLGAPHRAALRAGRWRAAGLEVPEGTGELRGEERLADDPVLARHLPEVLRVHHVSDLHHGGRLNANVDAKDGSAAGRKIAAIAGAGTPMDSYLDHVRQLRAHGRAPHLVVVTGDLVNRPHDAYGALARDWLAELAGLLAPHQDLAADDPRIVLVGGNHDVSWDLALDPSPQRRHAWFADHFAGYPHPDLHLGDPAARRLYVSYPAVGLRFALLGSAESGGEAARDEDRERLRAAQEAYLAAADDERRDEDAVAAVVHDFERVDPGVVARGVLDRLAAQPGYVTVAALHHPLSPVPAVEVAPYSGVVNAGQAKRALAGSGTALILHGHTHLAFGAAERLLGAEPPWTMRIAGAPALASSETDERNGYNELFVAREGGAHALALRTLRFDGGQWAAGPAYAFRPGGADELPLADLCAEEP
;
A
#
# COMPACT_ATOMS: atom_id res chain seq x y z
N MET A 1 -15.13 32.02 -26.19
CA MET A 1 -15.25 31.55 -24.79
C MET A 1 -13.86 31.48 -24.22
N THR A 2 -13.57 32.22 -23.16
CA THR A 2 -12.24 32.23 -22.54
C THR A 2 -12.18 31.12 -21.49
N VAL A 3 -11.49 30.05 -21.88
CA VAL A 3 -11.36 28.79 -21.16
C VAL A 3 -10.34 28.99 -20.03
N PHE A 4 -10.76 28.74 -18.78
CA PHE A 4 -9.82 28.52 -17.67
C PHE A 4 -8.88 27.43 -18.14
N SER A 5 -7.58 27.60 -17.97
CA SER A 5 -6.62 26.53 -18.21
C SER A 5 -5.58 26.61 -17.11
N ALA A 6 -5.31 25.46 -16.48
CA ALA A 6 -4.35 25.34 -15.40
C ALA A 6 -2.94 25.82 -15.78
N SER A 7 -2.65 25.93 -17.08
CA SER A 7 -1.40 26.44 -17.65
C SER A 7 -1.49 27.88 -18.19
N ARG A 8 -2.70 28.47 -18.30
CA ARG A 8 -2.89 29.84 -18.81
C ARG A 8 -2.71 30.91 -17.73
N SER A 9 -2.39 32.11 -18.21
CA SER A 9 -2.40 33.34 -17.42
C SER A 9 -3.80 33.63 -16.88
N TYR A 10 -3.88 33.96 -15.59
CA TYR A 10 -5.08 34.45 -14.88
C TYR A 10 -5.91 35.42 -15.71
N GLN A 11 -7.23 35.26 -15.61
CA GLN A 11 -8.24 36.11 -16.21
C GLN A 11 -9.22 36.53 -15.12
N ARG A 12 -9.52 37.83 -15.06
CA ARG A 12 -10.35 38.42 -14.00
C ARG A 12 -11.74 37.81 -13.98
N GLU A 13 -12.32 37.63 -15.16
CA GLU A 13 -13.66 37.08 -15.36
C GLU A 13 -13.77 35.61 -14.93
N LEU A 14 -12.64 34.94 -14.65
CA LEU A 14 -12.58 33.56 -14.17
C LEU A 14 -12.16 33.46 -12.70
N ASP A 15 -11.99 34.58 -11.99
CA ASP A 15 -11.73 34.53 -10.55
C ASP A 15 -12.97 34.01 -9.82
N ILE A 16 -12.82 32.91 -9.09
CA ILE A 16 -13.91 32.25 -8.39
C ILE A 16 -14.04 32.69 -6.92
N ARG A 17 -13.03 33.34 -6.36
CA ARG A 17 -12.95 33.71 -4.94
C ARG A 17 -13.16 35.20 -4.70
N LEU A 18 -12.75 36.04 -5.65
CA LEU A 18 -12.78 37.50 -5.57
C LEU A 18 -13.55 38.08 -6.76
N VAL A 19 -14.74 37.51 -7.02
CA VAL A 19 -15.66 37.95 -8.07
C VAL A 19 -16.18 39.35 -7.77
N ASP A 20 -16.21 40.22 -8.77
CA ASP A 20 -16.82 41.55 -8.66
C ASP A 20 -18.29 41.46 -8.20
N GLY A 21 -18.63 42.23 -7.17
CA GLY A 21 -19.99 42.30 -6.63
C GLY A 21 -20.35 41.23 -5.60
N LEU A 22 -19.45 40.26 -5.33
CA LEU A 22 -19.59 39.35 -4.19
C LEU A 22 -18.84 39.88 -2.95
N PRO A 23 -19.29 39.56 -1.72
CA PRO A 23 -18.54 39.86 -0.52
C PRO A 23 -17.18 39.16 -0.52
N VAL A 24 -16.13 39.89 -0.13
CA VAL A 24 -14.79 39.33 0.04
C VAL A 24 -14.81 38.28 1.16
N PRO A 25 -14.29 37.06 0.92
CA PRO A 25 -14.25 36.02 1.96
C PRO A 25 -13.48 36.48 3.20
N GLY A 26 -14.02 36.19 4.39
CA GLY A 26 -13.44 36.68 5.66
C GLY A 26 -11.98 36.27 5.90
N TRP A 27 -11.55 35.12 5.37
CA TRP A 27 -10.17 34.65 5.51
C TRP A 27 -9.15 35.44 4.68
N VAL A 28 -9.58 36.12 3.61
CA VAL A 28 -8.71 36.93 2.72
C VAL A 28 -8.96 38.43 2.85
N ASP A 29 -10.05 38.84 3.53
CA ASP A 29 -10.46 40.25 3.71
C ASP A 29 -9.31 41.14 4.22
N ARG A 30 -8.49 40.65 5.16
CA ARG A 30 -7.33 41.39 5.69
C ARG A 30 -6.31 41.75 4.60
N LEU A 31 -6.06 40.82 3.68
CA LEU A 31 -5.16 41.05 2.54
C LEU A 31 -5.79 42.03 1.55
N VAL A 32 -7.06 41.83 1.19
CA VAL A 32 -7.74 42.73 0.24
C VAL A 32 -7.81 44.16 0.78
N ARG A 33 -8.02 44.34 2.09
CA ARG A 33 -7.99 45.67 2.75
C ARG A 33 -6.59 46.23 2.95
N GLY A 34 -5.53 45.45 2.75
CA GLY A 34 -4.15 45.89 2.95
C GLY A 34 -3.81 46.12 4.42
N GLN A 35 -4.34 45.29 5.30
CA GLN A 35 -3.94 45.32 6.71
C GLN A 35 -2.49 44.87 6.84
N ALA A 36 -1.69 45.59 7.62
CA ALA A 36 -0.30 45.23 7.85
C ALA A 36 -0.20 43.93 8.68
N PRO A 37 0.77 43.04 8.38
CA PRO A 37 1.06 41.86 9.19
C PRO A 37 1.74 42.25 10.51
N ASN A 38 1.65 41.38 11.52
CA ASN A 38 2.40 41.54 12.78
C ASN A 38 3.90 41.29 12.56
N SER A 39 4.24 40.27 11.79
CA SER A 39 5.57 39.90 11.28
C SER A 39 5.95 40.69 10.02
N PRO A 40 7.16 40.55 9.45
CA PRO A 40 7.58 41.29 8.26
C PRO A 40 6.71 41.05 7.01
N ALA A 41 5.96 39.95 6.94
CA ALA A 41 5.09 39.64 5.81
C ALA A 41 3.89 38.76 6.21
N TRP A 42 2.77 38.87 5.49
CA TRP A 42 1.77 37.81 5.49
C TRP A 42 2.29 36.59 4.73
N LEU A 43 2.05 35.39 5.24
CA LEU A 43 2.38 34.14 4.54
C LEU A 43 1.10 33.44 4.09
N VAL A 44 0.85 33.36 2.80
CA VAL A 44 -0.22 32.54 2.23
C VAL A 44 0.38 31.18 1.86
N VAL A 45 0.06 30.16 2.65
CA VAL A 45 0.66 28.83 2.52
C VAL A 45 -0.28 27.87 1.83
N MET A 46 0.12 27.37 0.66
CA MET A 46 -0.62 26.36 -0.10
C MET A 46 0.30 25.60 -1.07
N PRO A 47 0.03 24.31 -1.38
CA PRO A 47 0.83 23.55 -2.32
C PRO A 47 0.95 24.22 -3.70
N ARG A 48 2.02 23.93 -4.45
CA ARG A 48 2.07 24.32 -5.87
C ARG A 48 0.87 23.69 -6.57
N ARG A 49 0.31 24.36 -7.57
CA ARG A 49 -0.92 23.93 -8.27
C ARG A 49 -2.19 23.92 -7.42
N ALA A 50 -2.21 24.44 -6.19
CA ALA A 50 -3.47 24.66 -5.45
C ALA A 50 -4.23 25.95 -5.87
N GLY A 51 -3.81 26.63 -6.95
CA GLY A 51 -4.37 27.93 -7.38
C GLY A 51 -3.66 29.16 -6.81
N LYS A 52 -2.42 28.99 -6.33
CA LYS A 52 -1.59 30.03 -5.69
C LYS A 52 -1.50 31.34 -6.50
N SER A 53 -0.98 31.26 -7.73
CA SER A 53 -0.83 32.41 -8.62
C SER A 53 -2.14 33.07 -9.03
N TRP A 54 -3.23 32.31 -9.06
CA TRP A 54 -4.56 32.84 -9.35
C TRP A 54 -5.07 33.66 -8.17
N LEU A 55 -4.96 33.13 -6.96
CA LEU A 55 -5.32 33.86 -5.75
C LEU A 55 -4.48 35.15 -5.58
N ALA A 56 -3.18 35.08 -5.83
CA ALA A 56 -2.29 36.25 -5.79
C ALA A 56 -2.77 37.37 -6.73
N LYS A 57 -3.16 37.01 -7.97
CA LYS A 57 -3.67 37.95 -8.95
C LYS A 57 -5.09 38.44 -8.64
N GLY A 58 -5.94 37.57 -8.10
CA GLY A 58 -7.25 37.94 -7.57
C GLY A 58 -7.17 39.01 -6.50
N ILE A 59 -6.27 38.85 -5.53
CA ILE A 59 -6.05 39.85 -4.48
C ILE A 59 -5.52 41.16 -5.07
N ALA A 60 -4.55 41.08 -6.00
CA ALA A 60 -4.05 42.28 -6.67
C ALA A 60 -5.16 43.03 -7.42
N HIS A 61 -6.08 42.29 -8.03
CA HIS A 61 -7.21 42.82 -8.80
C HIS A 61 -8.33 43.40 -7.93
N ALA A 62 -8.64 42.76 -6.79
CA ALA A 62 -9.65 43.24 -5.84
C ALA A 62 -9.26 44.55 -5.13
N ARG A 63 -8.02 45.02 -5.35
CA ARG A 63 -7.46 46.25 -4.79
C ARG A 63 -7.46 47.36 -5.84
N ALA A 64 -7.33 48.62 -5.39
CA ALA A 64 -7.27 49.77 -6.27
C ALA A 64 -6.08 49.67 -7.25
N GLU A 65 -6.26 50.13 -8.48
CA GLU A 65 -5.22 50.13 -9.50
C GLU A 65 -3.94 50.83 -9.00
N GLY A 66 -2.77 50.22 -9.24
CA GLY A 66 -1.47 50.73 -8.76
C GLY A 66 -1.17 50.49 -7.28
N SER A 67 -2.14 50.07 -6.47
CA SER A 67 -1.95 49.82 -5.02
C SER A 67 -1.28 48.48 -4.69
N THR A 68 -1.03 47.65 -5.69
CA THR A 68 -0.39 46.34 -5.55
C THR A 68 0.72 46.16 -6.59
N LEU A 69 1.88 45.68 -6.14
CA LEU A 69 3.01 45.27 -6.96
C LEU A 69 3.20 43.76 -6.84
N LEU A 70 2.91 43.02 -7.92
CA LEU A 70 3.08 41.57 -7.99
C LEU A 70 4.44 41.19 -8.61
N VAL A 71 5.21 40.31 -7.98
CA VAL A 71 6.50 39.82 -8.50
C VAL A 71 6.63 38.30 -8.37
N ASP A 72 7.29 37.68 -9.35
CA ASP A 72 7.70 36.27 -9.32
C ASP A 72 9.23 36.23 -9.33
N LEU A 73 9.82 35.71 -8.25
CA LEU A 73 11.28 35.74 -8.05
C LEU A 73 12.00 34.66 -8.88
N ARG A 74 11.28 33.72 -9.50
CA ARG A 74 11.87 32.78 -10.47
C ARG A 74 12.32 33.46 -11.75
N PHE A 75 11.88 34.70 -11.99
CA PHE A 75 12.22 35.47 -13.18
C PHE A 75 13.06 36.72 -12.81
N PRO A 76 14.40 36.59 -12.68
CA PRO A 76 15.28 37.71 -12.33
C PRO A 76 15.14 38.95 -13.23
N ALA A 77 14.73 38.75 -14.49
CA ALA A 77 14.44 39.86 -15.40
C ALA A 77 13.25 40.72 -14.94
N GLN A 78 12.21 40.11 -14.34
CA GLN A 78 11.07 40.85 -13.78
C GLN A 78 11.46 41.63 -12.52
N VAL A 79 12.27 41.01 -11.64
CA VAL A 79 12.80 41.64 -10.42
C VAL A 79 13.58 42.92 -10.78
N ARG A 80 14.57 42.79 -11.69
CA ARG A 80 15.37 43.94 -12.17
C ARG A 80 14.53 45.01 -12.86
N LYS A 81 13.61 44.61 -13.76
CA LYS A 81 12.73 45.56 -14.48
C LYS A 81 11.88 46.41 -13.53
N ARG A 82 11.54 45.87 -12.36
CA ARG A 82 10.75 46.55 -11.32
C ARG A 82 11.62 47.16 -10.21
N CYS A 83 12.94 47.13 -10.35
CA CYS A 83 13.90 47.58 -9.34
C CYS A 83 13.69 46.94 -7.96
N LEU A 84 13.33 45.65 -7.92
CA LEU A 84 13.07 44.89 -6.70
C LEU A 84 14.27 44.05 -6.25
N ASP A 85 15.49 44.42 -6.69
CA ASP A 85 16.70 43.62 -6.44
C ASP A 85 17.01 43.44 -4.95
N GLY A 86 16.52 44.34 -4.09
CA GLY A 86 16.61 44.21 -2.63
C GLY A 86 15.95 42.95 -2.06
N LEU A 87 14.96 42.37 -2.76
CA LEU A 87 14.37 41.06 -2.39
C LEU A 87 15.32 39.88 -2.65
N THR A 88 16.40 40.13 -3.40
CA THR A 88 17.39 39.14 -3.83
C THR A 88 18.83 39.57 -3.47
N GLY A 89 18.99 40.51 -2.52
CA GLY A 89 20.29 40.94 -1.99
C GLY A 89 20.97 42.08 -2.77
N GLY A 90 20.26 42.70 -3.72
CA GLY A 90 20.72 43.90 -4.40
C GLY A 90 20.71 45.12 -3.48
N PRO A 91 21.61 46.10 -3.68
CA PRO A 91 21.73 47.27 -2.81
C PRO A 91 20.64 48.34 -3.07
N THR A 92 19.83 48.18 -4.11
CA THR A 92 18.83 49.16 -4.53
C THR A 92 17.64 49.16 -3.57
N PRO A 93 17.28 50.32 -2.96
CA PRO A 93 16.06 50.43 -2.17
C PRO A 93 14.82 50.06 -2.98
N LEU A 94 13.89 49.34 -2.36
CA LEU A 94 12.64 48.95 -3.01
C LEU A 94 11.82 50.21 -3.36
N PRO A 95 11.30 50.35 -4.60
CA PRO A 95 10.52 51.52 -5.02
C PRO A 95 9.06 51.40 -4.57
N LEU A 96 8.82 51.21 -3.27
CA LEU A 96 7.49 51.01 -2.70
C LEU A 96 6.94 52.29 -2.07
N THR A 97 5.63 52.49 -2.18
CA THR A 97 4.94 53.60 -1.51
C THR A 97 4.20 53.14 -0.26
N GLN A 98 3.98 54.04 0.71
CA GLN A 98 3.22 53.74 1.92
C GLN A 98 1.82 53.18 1.57
N GLY A 99 1.46 52.04 2.18
CA GLY A 99 0.20 51.33 1.96
C GLY A 99 0.16 50.49 0.67
N GLN A 100 1.21 50.50 -0.15
CA GLN A 100 1.31 49.63 -1.33
C GLN A 100 1.52 48.18 -0.89
N MET A 101 0.80 47.25 -1.50
CA MET A 101 0.98 45.83 -1.24
C MET A 101 2.05 45.25 -2.17
N LEU A 102 3.04 44.57 -1.61
CA LEU A 102 4.01 43.79 -2.39
C LEU A 102 3.62 42.32 -2.30
N ILE A 103 3.18 41.73 -3.42
CA ILE A 103 2.89 40.30 -3.49
C ILE A 103 4.05 39.57 -4.16
N VAL A 104 4.64 38.64 -3.44
CA VAL A 104 5.62 37.67 -3.96
C VAL A 104 4.87 36.36 -4.24
N ASP A 105 4.57 36.06 -5.50
CA ASP A 105 3.79 34.88 -5.90
C ASP A 105 4.59 33.58 -5.75
N GLU A 106 5.85 33.62 -6.20
CA GLU A 106 6.75 32.47 -6.22
C GLU A 106 8.11 32.92 -5.69
N PRO A 107 8.41 32.66 -4.40
CA PRO A 107 9.59 33.21 -3.75
C PRO A 107 10.88 32.53 -4.21
N ALA A 108 10.78 31.34 -4.81
CA ALA A 108 11.91 30.55 -5.30
C ALA A 108 12.95 30.39 -4.17
N LEU A 109 12.64 29.57 -3.15
CA LEU A 109 13.56 29.31 -2.04
C LEU A 109 14.14 27.90 -2.16
N GLY A 110 15.42 27.72 -1.81
CA GLY A 110 16.10 26.42 -1.79
C GLY A 110 17.42 26.37 -2.57
N ALA A 111 17.87 25.16 -2.92
CA ALA A 111 19.25 24.87 -3.34
C ALA A 111 19.77 25.59 -4.61
N ARG A 112 18.88 26.18 -5.41
CA ARG A 112 19.26 26.91 -6.65
C ARG A 112 18.57 28.28 -6.76
N ALA A 113 18.17 28.86 -5.64
CA ALA A 113 17.20 29.94 -5.62
C ALA A 113 17.55 31.04 -4.58
N THR A 114 16.63 31.97 -4.31
CA THR A 114 16.83 33.10 -3.37
C THR A 114 17.11 32.57 -1.96
N ASP A 115 18.11 33.14 -1.28
CA ASP A 115 18.38 32.83 0.13
C ASP A 115 17.19 33.30 1.00
N PRO A 116 16.58 32.42 1.82
CA PRO A 116 15.46 32.78 2.69
C PRO A 116 15.77 33.95 3.63
N ALA A 117 17.02 34.09 4.12
CA ALA A 117 17.40 35.20 4.98
C ALA A 117 17.41 36.53 4.21
N VAL A 118 17.95 36.52 2.99
CA VAL A 118 17.99 37.69 2.11
C VAL A 118 16.57 38.14 1.73
N LEU A 119 15.69 37.20 1.39
CA LEU A 119 14.29 37.54 1.12
C LEU A 119 13.62 38.15 2.37
N ALA A 120 13.84 37.58 3.56
CA ALA A 120 13.29 38.10 4.80
C ALA A 120 13.75 39.53 5.10
N GLU A 121 15.03 39.85 4.89
CA GLU A 121 15.57 41.21 5.02
C GLU A 121 14.91 42.19 4.05
N GLY A 122 14.73 41.79 2.78
CA GLY A 122 14.01 42.60 1.80
C GLY A 122 12.53 42.84 2.18
N LEU A 123 11.87 41.85 2.80
CA LEU A 123 10.49 41.99 3.29
C LEU A 123 10.42 42.92 4.52
N VAL A 124 11.40 42.86 5.42
CA VAL A 124 11.54 43.81 6.54
C VAL A 124 11.67 45.24 6.00
N GLN A 125 12.58 45.45 5.03
CA GLN A 125 12.76 46.75 4.40
C GLN A 125 11.46 47.26 3.75
N ALA A 126 10.74 46.39 3.04
CA ALA A 126 9.45 46.75 2.44
C ALA A 126 8.43 47.19 3.50
N LYS A 127 8.32 46.46 4.62
CA LYS A 127 7.43 46.81 5.73
C LYS A 127 7.83 48.14 6.39
N GLU A 128 9.13 48.38 6.60
CA GLU A 128 9.64 49.64 7.18
C GLU A 128 9.36 50.86 6.30
N GLN A 129 9.32 50.69 4.97
CA GLN A 129 8.86 51.71 4.02
C GLN A 129 7.34 51.92 4.04
N GLY A 130 6.62 51.20 4.91
CA GLY A 130 5.17 51.28 5.06
C GLY A 130 4.39 50.45 4.03
N ALA A 131 5.04 49.57 3.28
CA ALA A 131 4.35 48.63 2.39
C ALA A 131 3.70 47.47 3.18
N VAL A 132 2.88 46.67 2.51
CA VAL A 132 2.26 45.45 3.05
C VAL A 132 2.81 44.24 2.29
N PRO A 133 3.85 43.56 2.80
CA PRO A 133 4.43 42.42 2.12
C PRO A 133 3.56 41.18 2.31
N VAL A 134 3.35 40.43 1.23
CA VAL A 134 2.61 39.16 1.19
C VAL A 134 3.42 38.17 0.38
N VAL A 135 3.72 37.01 0.96
CA VAL A 135 4.43 35.93 0.27
C VAL A 135 3.52 34.72 0.12
N PHE A 136 3.37 34.26 -1.11
CA PHE A 136 2.70 33.02 -1.44
C PHE A 136 3.72 31.89 -1.47
N ALA A 137 3.72 31.07 -0.43
CA ALA A 137 4.71 30.02 -0.24
C ALA A 137 4.07 28.62 -0.28
N THR A 138 4.81 27.66 -0.80
CA THR A 138 4.53 26.24 -0.53
C THR A 138 4.82 25.90 0.94
N PRO A 139 4.29 24.79 1.48
CA PRO A 139 4.69 24.29 2.80
C PRO A 139 6.22 24.16 2.97
N ALA A 140 6.94 23.71 1.92
CA ALA A 140 8.40 23.65 1.91
C ALA A 140 9.05 25.04 2.06
N GLU A 141 8.64 25.99 1.21
CA GLU A 141 9.15 27.37 1.22
C GLU A 141 8.80 28.09 2.53
N HIS A 142 7.62 27.84 3.08
CA HIS A 142 7.20 28.35 4.39
C HIS A 142 8.14 27.90 5.51
N ALA A 143 8.50 26.61 5.55
CA ALA A 143 9.42 26.08 6.56
C ALA A 143 10.81 26.74 6.48
N LEU A 144 11.26 27.08 5.27
CA LEU A 144 12.53 27.79 5.05
C LEU A 144 12.46 29.26 5.43
N LEU A 145 11.35 29.95 5.13
CA LEU A 145 11.22 31.40 5.31
C LEU A 145 10.79 31.80 6.73
N ALA A 146 9.86 31.08 7.35
CA ALA A 146 9.23 31.46 8.62
C ALA A 146 10.25 31.68 9.75
N ARG A 147 11.33 30.88 9.78
CA ARG A 147 12.43 31.01 10.75
C ARG A 147 13.17 32.36 10.70
N HIS A 148 13.06 33.09 9.60
CA HIS A 148 13.71 34.39 9.39
C HIS A 148 12.76 35.59 9.60
N LEU A 149 11.45 35.35 9.72
CA LEU A 149 10.43 36.39 9.82
C LEU A 149 10.02 36.69 11.29
N GLY A 150 10.64 36.03 12.27
CA GLY A 150 10.46 36.31 13.69
C GLY A 150 9.29 35.55 14.36
N PRO A 151 9.06 35.79 15.67
CA PRO A 151 8.17 34.96 16.49
C PRO A 151 6.66 35.17 16.23
N ASP A 152 6.26 36.29 15.63
CA ASP A 152 4.85 36.60 15.37
C ASP A 152 4.30 35.97 14.08
N VAL A 153 5.15 35.37 13.24
CA VAL A 153 4.77 34.74 11.97
C VAL A 153 3.56 33.83 12.07
N PRO A 154 3.41 32.94 13.08
CA PRO A 154 2.25 32.05 13.17
C PRO A 154 0.89 32.79 13.19
N LYS A 155 0.86 34.06 13.62
CA LYS A 155 -0.36 34.89 13.62
C LYS A 155 -0.73 35.43 12.24
N ASP A 156 0.23 35.45 11.31
CA ASP A 156 0.10 36.00 9.96
C ASP A 156 0.19 34.92 8.86
N VAL A 157 0.07 33.64 9.23
CA VAL A 157 -0.08 32.54 8.28
C VAL A 157 -1.54 32.40 7.89
N LEU A 158 -1.81 32.50 6.59
CA LEU A 158 -3.11 32.27 5.98
C LEU A 158 -3.07 30.97 5.19
N ARG A 159 -4.07 30.11 5.42
CA ARG A 159 -4.25 28.83 4.72
C ARG A 159 -5.60 28.87 3.99
N PRO A 160 -5.62 29.12 2.68
CA PRO A 160 -6.86 29.19 1.93
C PRO A 160 -7.70 27.91 2.12
N PRO A 161 -9.03 28.01 2.27
CA PRO A 161 -9.90 26.83 2.36
C PRO A 161 -9.94 26.08 1.03
N LEU A 162 -10.43 24.83 1.07
CA LEU A 162 -10.81 24.07 -0.14
C LEU A 162 -11.97 24.75 -0.86
N LEU A 163 -12.23 24.32 -2.11
CA LEU A 163 -13.40 24.80 -2.85
C LEU A 163 -14.71 24.42 -2.15
N ASP A 164 -15.56 25.41 -1.92
CA ASP A 164 -16.94 25.17 -1.53
C ASP A 164 -17.85 24.87 -2.73
N ALA A 165 -19.08 24.41 -2.48
CA ALA A 165 -20.03 24.06 -3.54
C ALA A 165 -20.39 25.25 -4.45
N ALA A 166 -20.37 26.48 -3.92
CA ALA A 166 -20.67 27.68 -4.69
C ALA A 166 -19.49 28.05 -5.62
N GLU A 167 -18.25 27.90 -5.14
CA GLU A 167 -17.03 28.04 -5.94
C GLU A 167 -16.97 26.97 -7.04
N GLN A 168 -17.29 25.72 -6.73
CA GLN A 168 -17.39 24.63 -7.71
C GLN A 168 -18.43 24.96 -8.80
N ALA A 169 -19.62 25.44 -8.40
CA ALA A 169 -20.67 25.83 -9.34
C ALA A 169 -20.24 27.00 -10.24
N ARG A 170 -19.51 27.98 -9.71
CA ARG A 170 -18.96 29.09 -10.51
C ARG A 170 -17.96 28.60 -11.55
N MET A 171 -17.09 27.66 -11.21
CA MET A 171 -16.18 27.04 -12.18
C MET A 171 -16.95 26.29 -13.28
N ALA A 172 -17.96 25.51 -12.89
CA ALA A 172 -18.79 24.77 -13.83
C ALA A 172 -19.64 25.67 -14.75
N ALA A 173 -20.01 26.87 -14.30
CA ALA A 173 -20.82 27.81 -15.07
C ALA A 173 -20.16 28.30 -16.37
N ARG A 174 -18.86 28.03 -16.58
CA ARG A 174 -18.15 28.34 -17.84
C ARG A 174 -18.71 27.60 -19.06
N ALA A 175 -19.29 26.42 -18.83
CA ALA A 175 -19.86 25.55 -19.86
C ALA A 175 -21.21 25.02 -19.36
N PRO A 176 -22.23 25.89 -19.25
CA PRO A 176 -23.48 25.61 -18.53
C PRO A 176 -24.24 24.41 -19.10
N GLU A 177 -24.03 24.09 -20.37
CA GLU A 177 -24.66 22.97 -21.06
C GLU A 177 -24.21 21.57 -20.58
N TRP A 178 -23.03 21.42 -19.98
CA TRP A 178 -22.53 20.09 -19.56
C TRP A 178 -21.72 20.07 -18.26
N ALA A 179 -20.97 21.13 -17.93
CA ALA A 179 -20.05 21.12 -16.80
C ALA A 179 -20.72 20.97 -15.43
N PRO A 180 -21.90 21.59 -15.15
CA PRO A 180 -22.61 21.34 -13.90
C PRO A 180 -22.95 19.86 -13.70
N ALA A 181 -23.43 19.19 -14.74
CA ALA A 181 -23.77 17.77 -14.69
C ALA A 181 -22.52 16.90 -14.45
N LEU A 182 -21.41 17.19 -15.13
CA LEU A 182 -20.14 16.50 -14.87
C LEU A 182 -19.67 16.70 -13.42
N THR A 183 -19.75 17.91 -12.89
CA THR A 183 -19.36 18.20 -11.49
C THR A 183 -20.18 17.40 -10.49
N GLU A 184 -21.50 17.24 -10.71
CA GLU A 184 -22.33 16.35 -9.88
C GLU A 184 -21.88 14.89 -9.98
N LEU A 185 -21.63 14.39 -11.19
CA LEU A 185 -21.13 13.03 -11.40
C LEU A 185 -19.78 12.80 -10.69
N VAL A 186 -18.85 13.75 -10.80
CA VAL A 186 -17.56 13.68 -10.10
C VAL A 186 -17.76 13.75 -8.58
N ARG A 187 -18.69 14.56 -8.08
CA ARG A 187 -19.00 14.63 -6.64
C ARG A 187 -19.48 13.30 -6.08
N GLU A 188 -20.32 12.59 -6.83
CA GLU A 188 -20.85 11.28 -6.44
C GLU A 188 -19.77 10.18 -6.45
N ARG A 189 -18.79 10.29 -7.36
CA ARG A 189 -17.80 9.24 -7.62
C ARG A 189 -16.47 9.45 -6.90
N GLU A 190 -15.90 10.66 -7.01
CA GLU A 190 -14.57 10.99 -6.51
C GLU A 190 -14.53 12.48 -6.09
N PRO A 191 -15.23 12.88 -5.02
CA PRO A 191 -15.41 14.28 -4.62
C PRO A 191 -14.10 15.02 -4.32
N SER A 192 -13.01 14.29 -4.07
CA SER A 192 -11.68 14.86 -3.86
C SER A 192 -11.16 15.66 -5.06
N TRP A 193 -11.60 15.36 -6.29
CA TRP A 193 -11.29 16.17 -7.48
C TRP A 193 -11.88 17.56 -7.44
N LEU A 194 -12.91 17.79 -6.62
CA LEU A 194 -13.59 19.07 -6.49
C LEU A 194 -12.98 19.96 -5.42
N THR A 195 -11.90 19.52 -4.77
CA THR A 195 -11.35 20.21 -3.58
C THR A 195 -10.44 21.39 -3.93
N THR A 196 -9.79 21.36 -5.09
CA THR A 196 -8.87 22.41 -5.54
C THR A 196 -9.26 22.98 -6.91
N PRO A 197 -9.01 24.28 -7.17
CA PRO A 197 -9.25 24.88 -8.48
C PRO A 197 -8.55 24.14 -9.62
N TYR A 198 -7.34 23.63 -9.39
CA TYR A 198 -6.58 22.97 -10.43
C TYR A 198 -7.20 21.62 -10.84
N LEU A 199 -7.59 20.79 -9.87
CA LEU A 199 -8.11 19.45 -10.16
C LEU A 199 -9.48 19.53 -10.85
N LEU A 200 -10.39 20.36 -10.33
CA LEU A 200 -11.69 20.58 -10.95
C LEU A 200 -11.52 21.14 -12.35
N GLU A 201 -10.64 22.13 -12.52
CA GLU A 201 -10.36 22.64 -13.85
C GLU A 201 -9.86 21.53 -14.78
N LEU A 202 -8.87 20.76 -14.35
CA LEU A 202 -8.27 19.75 -15.20
C LEU A 202 -9.32 18.73 -15.66
N ALA A 203 -10.23 18.32 -14.77
CA ALA A 203 -11.35 17.47 -15.13
C ALA A 203 -12.29 18.15 -16.16
N LEU A 204 -12.64 19.43 -15.97
CA LEU A 204 -13.45 20.17 -16.93
C LEU A 204 -12.72 20.35 -18.28
N GLY A 205 -11.41 20.60 -18.27
CA GLY A 205 -10.57 20.69 -19.47
C GLY A 205 -10.54 19.39 -20.25
N MET A 206 -10.36 18.26 -19.56
CA MET A 206 -10.47 16.93 -20.17
C MET A 206 -11.86 16.67 -20.76
N GLY A 207 -12.93 17.10 -20.08
CA GLY A 207 -14.29 17.02 -20.63
C GLY A 207 -14.49 17.89 -21.87
N GLU A 208 -13.80 19.03 -21.98
CA GLU A 208 -13.83 19.88 -23.17
C GLU A 208 -13.09 19.22 -24.34
N GLU A 209 -11.87 18.74 -24.10
CA GLU A 209 -11.02 18.10 -25.11
C GLU A 209 -11.55 16.74 -25.58
N MET A 210 -12.20 15.99 -24.68
CA MET A 210 -12.72 14.65 -24.93
C MET A 210 -14.21 14.57 -24.56
N PRO A 211 -15.12 15.15 -25.39
CA PRO A 211 -16.55 15.21 -25.08
C PRO A 211 -17.21 13.87 -24.77
N GLY A 212 -16.74 12.78 -25.39
CA GLY A 212 -17.25 11.42 -25.16
C GLY A 212 -16.85 10.80 -23.82
N LEU A 213 -16.11 11.51 -22.96
CA LEU A 213 -15.80 11.09 -21.59
C LEU A 213 -16.68 11.78 -20.54
N ARG A 214 -17.50 12.78 -20.91
CA ARG A 214 -18.30 13.59 -19.95
C ARG A 214 -19.33 12.77 -19.17
N ASP A 215 -19.79 11.67 -19.75
CA ASP A 215 -20.73 10.70 -19.18
C ASP A 215 -20.02 9.48 -18.55
N ARG A 216 -18.69 9.45 -18.58
CA ARG A 216 -17.84 8.36 -18.08
C ARG A 216 -16.79 8.93 -17.11
N PRO A 217 -17.21 9.40 -15.93
CA PRO A 217 -16.36 10.15 -15.01
C PRO A 217 -15.11 9.37 -14.59
N GLU A 218 -15.19 8.06 -14.39
CA GLU A 218 -14.02 7.23 -14.01
C GLU A 218 -12.92 7.27 -15.08
N GLU A 219 -13.27 7.12 -16.36
CA GLU A 219 -12.33 7.22 -17.48
C GLU A 219 -11.78 8.64 -17.64
N LEU A 220 -12.64 9.66 -17.46
CA LEU A 220 -12.24 11.07 -17.51
C LEU A 220 -11.22 11.40 -16.43
N LEU A 221 -11.47 10.99 -15.19
CA LEU A 221 -10.57 11.23 -14.05
C LEU A 221 -9.31 10.38 -14.12
N ALA A 222 -9.37 9.19 -14.72
CA ALA A 222 -8.18 8.41 -15.09
C ALA A 222 -7.27 9.21 -16.05
N ALA A 223 -7.83 9.72 -17.15
CA ALA A 223 -7.11 10.54 -18.12
C ALA A 223 -6.60 11.85 -17.52
N ALA A 224 -7.41 12.53 -16.70
CA ALA A 224 -7.04 13.76 -16.01
C ALA A 224 -5.81 13.56 -15.11
N ALA A 225 -5.74 12.48 -14.32
CA ALA A 225 -4.55 12.28 -13.49
C ALA A 225 -3.32 11.90 -14.31
N GLN A 226 -3.47 11.16 -15.41
CA GLN A 226 -2.34 10.90 -16.31
C GLN A 226 -1.79 12.22 -16.86
N HIS A 227 -2.66 13.15 -17.28
CA HIS A 227 -2.26 14.48 -17.72
C HIS A 227 -1.59 15.28 -16.58
N ALA A 228 -2.13 15.22 -15.36
CA ALA A 228 -1.53 15.84 -14.19
C ALA A 228 -0.11 15.33 -13.92
N LEU A 229 0.08 14.00 -14.00
CA LEU A 229 1.37 13.36 -13.75
C LEU A 229 2.39 13.69 -14.84
N HIS A 230 2.02 13.56 -16.11
CA HIS A 230 2.97 13.66 -17.23
C HIS A 230 3.19 15.09 -17.71
N ASP A 231 2.13 15.84 -17.98
CA ASP A 231 2.20 17.12 -18.67
C ASP A 231 2.33 18.31 -17.70
N HIS A 232 1.99 18.10 -16.44
CA HIS A 232 2.03 19.14 -15.42
C HIS A 232 3.02 18.88 -14.29
N GLN A 233 3.67 17.71 -14.28
CA GLN A 233 4.62 17.30 -13.22
C GLN A 233 4.01 17.50 -11.84
N TYR A 234 2.73 17.14 -11.69
CA TYR A 234 1.94 17.50 -10.51
C TYR A 234 2.58 16.98 -9.22
N VAL A 235 2.99 15.70 -9.21
CA VAL A 235 3.68 15.09 -8.05
C VAL A 235 4.98 15.80 -7.73
N GLU A 236 5.81 16.12 -8.73
CA GLU A 236 7.06 16.83 -8.49
C GLU A 236 6.79 18.18 -7.82
N GLN A 237 5.89 18.98 -8.38
CA GLN A 237 5.64 20.33 -7.91
C GLN A 237 4.86 20.37 -6.58
N TRP A 238 3.93 19.44 -6.39
CA TRP A 238 3.02 19.44 -5.25
C TRP A 238 3.61 18.67 -4.07
N PHE A 239 4.24 17.51 -4.31
CA PHE A 239 4.74 16.60 -3.27
C PHE A 239 6.25 16.79 -3.01
N HIS A 240 7.10 16.68 -4.03
CA HIS A 240 8.56 16.75 -3.84
C HIS A 240 9.05 18.18 -3.57
N ASP A 241 8.63 19.14 -4.40
CA ASP A 241 8.99 20.56 -4.25
C ASP A 241 8.02 21.34 -3.36
N GLY A 242 6.78 20.86 -3.24
CA GLY A 242 5.72 21.58 -2.54
C GLY A 242 5.69 21.28 -1.04
N LEU A 243 6.00 20.05 -0.64
CA LEU A 243 6.03 19.66 0.76
C LEU A 243 7.44 19.71 1.34
N GLY A 244 7.52 19.85 2.67
CA GLY A 244 8.78 19.68 3.38
C GLY A 244 9.00 18.20 3.69
N ALA A 245 10.25 17.80 3.93
CA ALA A 245 10.58 16.42 4.34
C ALA A 245 9.72 15.92 5.53
N PRO A 246 9.45 16.72 6.59
CA PRO A 246 8.57 16.28 7.68
C PRO A 246 7.13 16.01 7.24
N HIS A 247 6.59 16.81 6.31
CA HIS A 247 5.23 16.65 5.80
C HIS A 247 5.12 15.38 4.93
N ARG A 248 6.09 15.14 4.04
CA ARG A 248 6.17 13.89 3.26
C ARG A 248 6.28 12.66 4.16
N ALA A 249 7.15 12.73 5.17
CA ALA A 249 7.32 11.64 6.12
C ALA A 249 6.03 11.37 6.92
N ALA A 250 5.31 12.42 7.32
CA ALA A 250 4.04 12.28 8.01
C ALA A 250 2.95 11.66 7.12
N LEU A 251 2.90 11.99 5.82
CA LEU A 251 1.99 11.35 4.86
C LEU A 251 2.30 9.85 4.69
N ARG A 252 3.57 9.48 4.54
CA ARG A 252 4.00 8.07 4.49
C ARG A 252 3.64 7.35 5.79
N ALA A 253 3.93 7.95 6.94
CA ALA A 253 3.60 7.38 8.25
C ALA A 253 2.09 7.21 8.44
N GLY A 254 1.28 8.17 7.99
CA GLY A 254 -0.18 8.11 8.04
C GLY A 254 -0.73 6.87 7.31
N ARG A 255 -0.19 6.55 6.13
CA ARG A 255 -0.57 5.35 5.36
C ARG A 255 -0.27 4.05 6.10
N TRP A 256 0.91 3.93 6.69
CA TRP A 256 1.28 2.75 7.49
C TRP A 256 0.43 2.62 8.77
N ARG A 257 0.13 3.74 9.44
CA ARG A 257 -0.77 3.75 10.61
C ARG A 257 -2.20 3.36 10.25
N ALA A 258 -2.73 3.87 9.14
CA ALA A 258 -4.05 3.49 8.62
C ALA A 258 -4.12 1.98 8.33
N ALA A 259 -3.01 1.37 7.88
CA ALA A 259 -2.90 -0.06 7.68
C ALA A 259 -2.78 -0.87 8.99
N GLY A 260 -2.63 -0.22 10.15
CA GLY A 260 -2.55 -0.87 11.46
C GLY A 260 -1.12 -1.15 11.97
N LEU A 261 -0.11 -0.48 11.41
CA LEU A 261 1.25 -0.50 11.93
C LEU A 261 1.53 0.69 12.86
N GLU A 262 2.31 0.45 13.90
CA GLU A 262 2.79 1.51 14.79
C GLU A 262 4.01 2.19 14.18
N VAL A 263 3.85 3.45 13.75
CA VAL A 263 4.96 4.31 13.33
C VAL A 263 5.21 5.34 14.44
N PRO A 264 6.39 5.34 15.08
CA PRO A 264 6.73 6.33 16.11
C PRO A 264 6.40 7.76 15.65
N GLU A 265 5.89 8.58 16.56
CA GLU A 265 5.58 9.98 16.25
C GLU A 265 6.88 10.76 16.04
N GLY A 266 7.24 10.95 14.77
CA GLY A 266 8.18 12.01 14.38
C GLY A 266 7.45 13.34 14.40
N THR A 267 7.98 14.26 15.22
CA THR A 267 7.64 15.68 15.56
C THR A 267 6.91 16.62 14.57
N GLY A 268 6.39 16.18 13.42
CA GLY A 268 5.55 16.99 12.56
C GLY A 268 4.07 16.64 12.73
N GLU A 269 3.34 17.33 13.60
CA GLU A 269 1.88 17.29 13.52
C GLU A 269 1.45 17.96 12.20
N LEU A 270 0.80 17.19 11.33
CA LEU A 270 0.08 17.67 10.14
C LEU A 270 -1.16 18.50 10.55
N ARG A 271 -1.02 19.55 11.37
CA ARG A 271 -2.17 20.39 11.75
C ARG A 271 -2.75 21.03 10.49
N GLY A 272 -3.88 20.53 10.02
CA GLY A 272 -4.59 21.03 8.83
C GLY A 272 -4.11 20.46 7.49
N GLU A 273 -3.17 19.51 7.50
CA GLU A 273 -2.62 18.86 6.30
C GLU A 273 -3.15 17.43 6.09
N GLU A 274 -4.06 16.94 6.94
CA GLU A 274 -4.85 15.71 6.70
C GLU A 274 -5.49 15.71 5.30
N ARG A 275 -5.84 16.90 4.82
CA ARG A 275 -6.42 17.16 3.49
C ARG A 275 -5.48 16.87 2.33
N LEU A 276 -4.17 16.75 2.58
CA LEU A 276 -3.20 16.38 1.55
C LEU A 276 -3.29 14.88 1.21
N ALA A 277 -3.70 14.04 2.17
CA ALA A 277 -3.90 12.61 1.92
C ALA A 277 -5.11 12.34 0.99
N ASP A 278 -6.06 13.28 0.95
CA ASP A 278 -7.27 13.17 0.12
C ASP A 278 -7.05 13.61 -1.34
N ASP A 279 -5.86 14.11 -1.70
CA ASP A 279 -5.58 14.52 -3.08
C ASP A 279 -5.57 13.29 -4.02
N PRO A 280 -6.43 13.23 -5.06
CA PRO A 280 -6.61 12.03 -5.87
C PRO A 280 -5.40 11.73 -6.78
N VAL A 281 -4.60 12.74 -7.15
CA VAL A 281 -3.38 12.52 -7.94
C VAL A 281 -2.28 12.01 -7.02
N LEU A 282 -2.17 12.58 -5.81
CA LEU A 282 -1.25 12.08 -4.80
C LEU A 282 -1.61 10.67 -4.35
N ALA A 283 -2.89 10.36 -4.15
CA ALA A 283 -3.36 9.02 -3.77
C ALA A 283 -2.96 7.95 -4.79
N ARG A 284 -2.71 8.32 -6.06
CA ARG A 284 -2.16 7.40 -7.07
C ARG A 284 -0.62 7.28 -7.00
N HIS A 285 0.06 8.33 -6.54
CA HIS A 285 1.51 8.30 -6.31
C HIS A 285 1.88 7.58 -5.00
N LEU A 286 1.04 7.73 -3.98
CA LEU A 286 1.12 7.15 -2.64
C LEU A 286 -0.15 6.33 -2.33
N PRO A 287 -0.40 5.23 -3.06
CA PRO A 287 -1.60 4.40 -2.86
C PRO A 287 -1.76 3.88 -1.45
N GLU A 288 -2.94 3.39 -1.09
CA GLU A 288 -3.11 2.70 0.19
C GLU A 288 -2.09 1.54 0.32
N VAL A 289 -1.69 1.21 1.56
CA VAL A 289 -0.86 0.06 1.82
C VAL A 289 -1.68 -1.21 1.63
N LEU A 290 -1.26 -2.05 0.68
CA LEU A 290 -1.88 -3.34 0.45
C LEU A 290 -1.54 -4.29 1.61
N ARG A 291 -2.56 -4.68 2.37
CA ARG A 291 -2.51 -5.74 3.41
C ARG A 291 -2.75 -7.13 2.81
N VAL A 292 -1.85 -8.05 3.10
CA VAL A 292 -1.90 -9.46 2.71
C VAL A 292 -1.76 -10.31 3.96
N HIS A 293 -2.70 -11.22 4.21
CA HIS A 293 -2.51 -12.25 5.23
C HIS A 293 -1.84 -13.47 4.62
N HIS A 294 -0.84 -14.02 5.30
CA HIS A 294 -0.21 -15.28 4.98
C HIS A 294 -0.58 -16.29 6.07
N VAL A 295 -1.39 -17.27 5.68
CA VAL A 295 -1.86 -18.37 6.54
C VAL A 295 -1.33 -19.69 6.00
N SER A 296 -1.18 -20.68 6.87
CA SER A 296 -0.66 -21.99 6.50
C SER A 296 -1.18 -23.05 7.45
N ASP A 297 -1.11 -24.32 7.04
CA ASP A 297 -1.28 -25.48 7.91
C ASP A 297 -2.64 -25.43 8.63
N LEU A 298 -3.70 -25.45 7.81
CA LEU A 298 -5.11 -25.38 8.25
C LEU A 298 -5.62 -26.74 8.74
N HIS A 299 -5.17 -27.81 8.09
CA HIS A 299 -5.50 -29.22 8.37
C HIS A 299 -6.99 -29.49 8.58
N HIS A 300 -7.86 -28.96 7.70
CA HIS A 300 -9.29 -29.29 7.76
C HIS A 300 -9.52 -30.80 7.79
N GLY A 301 -10.38 -31.25 8.70
CA GLY A 301 -10.67 -32.67 8.94
C GLY A 301 -9.76 -33.37 9.95
N GLY A 302 -8.69 -32.71 10.40
CA GLY A 302 -7.80 -33.20 11.45
C GLY A 302 -8.28 -32.89 12.87
N ARG A 303 -7.50 -33.30 13.87
CA ARG A 303 -7.69 -32.88 15.26
C ARG A 303 -7.21 -31.44 15.41
N LEU A 304 -8.15 -30.52 15.53
CA LEU A 304 -7.85 -29.09 15.73
C LEU A 304 -7.81 -28.76 17.22
N ASN A 305 -6.95 -27.81 17.59
CA ASN A 305 -6.96 -27.26 18.94
C ASN A 305 -8.32 -26.60 19.25
N ALA A 306 -8.83 -26.80 20.46
CA ALA A 306 -10.00 -26.07 20.95
C ALA A 306 -9.54 -24.82 21.72
N ASN A 307 -10.14 -23.67 21.44
CA ASN A 307 -9.80 -22.41 22.11
C ASN A 307 -10.13 -22.42 23.61
N VAL A 308 -11.10 -23.25 24.00
CA VAL A 308 -11.59 -23.38 25.39
C VAL A 308 -11.69 -24.86 25.73
N ASP A 309 -10.94 -25.29 26.75
CA ASP A 309 -11.07 -26.62 27.36
C ASP A 309 -12.34 -26.68 28.22
N ALA A 310 -13.48 -26.91 27.57
CA ALA A 310 -14.79 -26.99 28.22
C ALA A 310 -14.99 -28.35 28.90
N LYS A 311 -14.57 -28.45 30.16
CA LYS A 311 -14.75 -29.69 30.97
C LYS A 311 -16.21 -29.95 31.38
N ASP A 312 -17.06 -28.92 31.37
CA ASP A 312 -18.49 -29.04 31.65
C ASP A 312 -19.29 -29.25 30.35
N GLY A 313 -19.66 -30.50 30.10
CA GLY A 313 -20.49 -30.91 28.96
C GLY A 313 -21.98 -30.60 29.11
N SER A 314 -22.43 -29.91 30.17
CA SER A 314 -23.82 -29.50 30.31
C SER A 314 -24.20 -28.42 29.29
N ALA A 315 -25.50 -28.17 29.08
CA ALA A 315 -25.96 -27.07 28.23
C ALA A 315 -25.51 -25.69 28.74
N ALA A 316 -25.44 -25.52 30.07
CA ALA A 316 -24.90 -24.32 30.69
C ALA A 316 -23.39 -24.20 30.48
N GLY A 317 -22.64 -25.29 30.67
CA GLY A 317 -21.20 -25.36 30.41
C GLY A 317 -20.85 -25.05 28.96
N ARG A 318 -21.56 -25.64 27.98
CA ARG A 318 -21.42 -25.30 26.55
C ARG A 318 -21.75 -23.84 26.25
N LYS A 319 -22.78 -23.28 26.88
CA LYS A 319 -23.15 -21.86 26.70
C LYS A 319 -22.10 -20.93 27.29
N ILE A 320 -21.54 -21.26 28.46
CA ILE A 320 -20.44 -20.53 29.08
C ILE A 320 -19.18 -20.64 28.22
N ALA A 321 -18.86 -21.84 27.72
CA ALA A 321 -17.74 -22.07 26.83
C ALA A 321 -17.88 -21.25 25.55
N ALA A 322 -19.05 -21.24 24.91
CA ALA A 322 -19.33 -20.41 23.74
C ALA A 322 -19.19 -18.90 24.05
N ILE A 323 -19.70 -18.43 25.20
CA ILE A 323 -19.51 -17.03 25.65
C ILE A 323 -18.02 -16.72 25.90
N ALA A 324 -17.26 -17.72 26.36
CA ALA A 324 -15.81 -17.62 26.59
C ALA A 324 -14.97 -17.81 25.31
N GLY A 325 -15.61 -17.93 24.13
CA GLY A 325 -14.91 -18.06 22.84
C GLY A 325 -14.57 -19.50 22.42
N ALA A 326 -15.32 -20.49 22.90
CA ALA A 326 -15.17 -21.87 22.43
C ALA A 326 -15.38 -21.97 20.92
N GLY A 327 -14.50 -22.70 20.25
CA GLY A 327 -14.40 -22.82 18.80
C GLY A 327 -13.00 -23.28 18.43
N THR A 328 -12.69 -23.28 17.14
CA THR A 328 -11.34 -23.53 16.64
C THR A 328 -10.56 -22.22 16.45
N PRO A 329 -9.22 -22.27 16.41
CA PRO A 329 -8.41 -21.13 15.98
C PRO A 329 -8.81 -20.58 14.60
N MET A 330 -9.29 -21.43 13.68
CA MET A 330 -9.79 -21.00 12.37
C MET A 330 -11.07 -20.16 12.48
N ASP A 331 -12.01 -20.55 13.34
CA ASP A 331 -13.23 -19.75 13.58
C ASP A 331 -12.88 -18.41 14.22
N SER A 332 -11.95 -18.43 15.19
CA SER A 332 -11.45 -17.21 15.83
C SER A 332 -10.73 -16.28 14.84
N TYR A 333 -10.03 -16.84 13.85
CA TYR A 333 -9.41 -16.06 12.79
C TYR A 333 -10.47 -15.38 11.92
N LEU A 334 -11.55 -16.07 11.52
CA LEU A 334 -12.64 -15.44 10.77
C LEU A 334 -13.31 -14.32 11.59
N ASP A 335 -13.56 -14.54 12.87
CA ASP A 335 -14.07 -13.50 13.78
C ASP A 335 -13.12 -12.30 13.88
N HIS A 336 -11.82 -12.56 13.95
CA HIS A 336 -10.80 -11.52 13.94
C HIS A 336 -10.80 -10.73 12.63
N VAL A 337 -10.91 -11.38 11.48
CA VAL A 337 -11.03 -10.70 10.18
C VAL A 337 -12.31 -9.86 10.10
N ARG A 338 -13.44 -10.34 10.65
CA ARG A 338 -14.68 -9.54 10.78
C ARG A 338 -14.44 -8.29 11.63
N GLN A 339 -13.74 -8.42 12.75
CA GLN A 339 -13.36 -7.29 13.59
C GLN A 339 -12.44 -6.31 12.86
N LEU A 340 -11.42 -6.80 12.16
CA LEU A 340 -10.53 -5.97 11.35
C LEU A 340 -11.34 -5.21 10.28
N ARG A 341 -12.28 -5.87 9.61
CA ARG A 341 -13.17 -5.25 8.61
C ARG A 341 -13.98 -4.10 9.21
N ALA A 342 -14.55 -4.29 10.41
CA ALA A 342 -15.30 -3.24 11.11
C ALA A 342 -14.44 -2.00 11.43
N HIS A 343 -13.11 -2.16 11.49
CA HIS A 343 -12.16 -1.07 11.68
C HIS A 343 -11.45 -0.63 10.39
N GLY A 344 -11.91 -1.09 9.20
CA GLY A 344 -11.26 -0.76 7.92
C GLY A 344 -9.87 -1.37 7.74
N ARG A 345 -9.54 -2.43 8.48
CA ARG A 345 -8.20 -3.05 8.52
C ARG A 345 -8.17 -4.50 8.04
N ALA A 346 -9.27 -5.02 7.49
CA ALA A 346 -9.27 -6.37 6.92
C ALA A 346 -8.23 -6.50 5.79
N PRO A 347 -7.65 -7.70 5.57
CA PRO A 347 -6.75 -7.97 4.47
C PRO A 347 -7.45 -7.75 3.13
N HIS A 348 -6.66 -7.36 2.13
CA HIS A 348 -7.13 -7.27 0.75
C HIS A 348 -6.88 -8.56 -0.02
N LEU A 349 -5.80 -9.27 0.34
CA LEU A 349 -5.40 -10.55 -0.25
C LEU A 349 -5.04 -11.56 0.84
N VAL A 350 -5.15 -12.85 0.53
CA VAL A 350 -4.68 -13.94 1.37
C VAL A 350 -3.82 -14.90 0.55
N VAL A 351 -2.68 -15.30 1.10
CA VAL A 351 -1.84 -16.37 0.56
C VAL A 351 -1.91 -17.54 1.54
N VAL A 352 -2.25 -18.73 1.03
CA VAL A 352 -2.29 -19.97 1.80
C VAL A 352 -1.16 -20.89 1.32
N THR A 353 -0.20 -21.21 2.19
CA THR A 353 1.00 -21.98 1.82
C THR A 353 0.92 -23.45 2.23
N GLY A 354 -0.14 -24.14 1.82
CA GLY A 354 -0.26 -25.59 1.93
C GLY A 354 -0.96 -26.09 3.19
N ASP A 355 -1.18 -27.40 3.16
CA ASP A 355 -1.87 -28.20 4.17
C ASP A 355 -3.24 -27.61 4.51
N LEU A 356 -4.03 -27.40 3.45
CA LEU A 356 -5.41 -26.94 3.59
C LEU A 356 -6.26 -28.02 4.27
N VAL A 357 -6.01 -29.29 3.93
CA VAL A 357 -6.69 -30.43 4.53
C VAL A 357 -5.70 -31.32 5.26
N ASN A 358 -6.18 -32.11 6.22
CA ASN A 358 -5.34 -33.10 6.90
C ASN A 358 -4.96 -34.26 5.96
N ARG A 359 -5.79 -34.54 4.96
CA ARG A 359 -5.58 -35.56 3.92
C ARG A 359 -6.58 -35.31 2.77
N PRO A 360 -6.31 -35.79 1.54
CA PRO A 360 -7.19 -35.59 0.40
C PRO A 360 -8.46 -36.44 0.52
N HIS A 361 -9.49 -35.82 1.10
CA HIS A 361 -10.80 -36.41 1.28
C HIS A 361 -11.87 -35.37 0.95
N ASP A 362 -12.87 -35.72 0.15
CA ASP A 362 -13.83 -34.75 -0.41
C ASP A 362 -14.58 -33.95 0.66
N ALA A 363 -14.92 -34.60 1.79
CA ALA A 363 -15.54 -33.90 2.91
C ALA A 363 -14.62 -32.82 3.52
N TYR A 364 -13.32 -33.07 3.60
CA TYR A 364 -12.34 -32.11 4.13
C TYR A 364 -12.08 -31.00 3.12
N GLY A 365 -12.00 -31.33 1.83
CA GLY A 365 -11.94 -30.36 0.74
C GLY A 365 -13.17 -29.44 0.72
N ALA A 366 -14.37 -29.98 0.95
CA ALA A 366 -15.58 -29.19 1.08
C ALA A 366 -15.51 -28.20 2.26
N LEU A 367 -15.11 -28.67 3.45
CA LEU A 367 -14.94 -27.80 4.62
C LEU A 367 -13.93 -26.67 4.37
N ALA A 368 -12.78 -26.99 3.75
CA ALA A 368 -11.77 -26.00 3.42
C ALA A 368 -12.29 -24.96 2.42
N ARG A 369 -13.03 -25.37 1.39
CA ARG A 369 -13.63 -24.44 0.41
C ARG A 369 -14.67 -23.54 1.04
N ASP A 370 -15.53 -24.09 1.89
CA ASP A 370 -16.55 -23.31 2.58
C ASP A 370 -15.90 -22.23 3.46
N TRP A 371 -14.83 -22.59 4.18
CA TRP A 371 -14.04 -21.65 4.98
C TRP A 371 -13.36 -20.58 4.12
N LEU A 372 -12.72 -20.96 3.00
CA LEU A 372 -12.10 -20.02 2.07
C LEU A 372 -13.12 -19.08 1.40
N ALA A 373 -14.32 -19.57 1.08
CA ALA A 373 -15.40 -18.77 0.52
C ALA A 373 -15.92 -17.74 1.54
N GLU A 374 -16.06 -18.16 2.80
CA GLU A 374 -16.38 -17.25 3.89
C GLU A 374 -15.29 -16.17 4.07
N LEU A 375 -14.03 -16.57 4.15
CA LEU A 375 -12.89 -15.64 4.24
C LEU A 375 -12.88 -14.64 3.08
N ALA A 376 -13.10 -15.11 1.85
CA ALA A 376 -13.17 -14.25 0.67
C ALA A 376 -14.25 -13.16 0.81
N GLY A 377 -15.40 -13.48 1.39
CA GLY A 377 -16.48 -12.52 1.68
C GLY A 377 -16.14 -11.49 2.75
N LEU A 378 -15.06 -11.68 3.50
CA LEU A 378 -14.58 -10.77 4.55
C LEU A 378 -13.43 -9.85 4.11
N LEU A 379 -12.83 -10.09 2.95
CA LEU A 379 -11.70 -9.29 2.46
C LEU A 379 -12.13 -7.86 2.11
N ALA A 380 -11.26 -6.90 2.38
CA ALA A 380 -11.48 -5.50 2.06
C ALA A 380 -11.24 -5.21 0.57
N PRO A 381 -11.99 -4.28 -0.03
CA PRO A 381 -11.64 -3.75 -1.35
C PRO A 381 -10.31 -2.97 -1.27
N HIS A 382 -9.64 -2.80 -2.41
CA HIS A 382 -8.46 -1.95 -2.54
C HIS A 382 -8.52 -1.28 -3.91
N GLN A 383 -8.21 0.02 -3.98
CA GLN A 383 -8.35 0.81 -5.22
C GLN A 383 -7.51 0.26 -6.39
N ASP A 384 -6.35 -0.33 -6.09
CA ASP A 384 -5.43 -0.89 -7.10
C ASP A 384 -5.65 -2.37 -7.37
N LEU A 385 -6.76 -2.96 -6.89
CA LEU A 385 -7.11 -4.34 -7.18
C LEU A 385 -8.43 -4.39 -7.98
N ALA A 386 -8.38 -4.99 -9.16
CA ALA A 386 -9.54 -5.16 -10.02
C ALA A 386 -10.60 -6.07 -9.38
N ALA A 387 -11.87 -5.89 -9.75
CA ALA A 387 -12.96 -6.65 -9.14
C ALA A 387 -12.83 -8.18 -9.36
N ASP A 388 -12.23 -8.59 -10.47
CA ASP A 388 -11.96 -9.98 -10.86
C ASP A 388 -10.56 -10.48 -10.45
N ASP A 389 -9.73 -9.63 -9.84
CA ASP A 389 -8.44 -10.07 -9.31
C ASP A 389 -8.64 -11.16 -8.24
N PRO A 390 -7.93 -12.29 -8.32
CA PRO A 390 -8.05 -13.35 -7.33
C PRO A 390 -7.57 -12.84 -5.97
N ARG A 391 -8.44 -12.94 -4.96
CA ARG A 391 -8.16 -12.41 -3.61
C ARG A 391 -7.53 -13.44 -2.67
N ILE A 392 -7.64 -14.72 -3.01
CA ILE A 392 -7.01 -15.82 -2.29
C ILE A 392 -6.14 -16.59 -3.28
N VAL A 393 -4.90 -16.85 -2.90
CA VAL A 393 -3.92 -17.58 -3.71
C VAL A 393 -3.39 -18.76 -2.91
N LEU A 394 -3.30 -19.93 -3.53
CA LEU A 394 -2.98 -21.18 -2.84
C LEU A 394 -1.68 -21.79 -3.36
N VAL A 395 -0.98 -22.48 -2.47
CA VAL A 395 -0.02 -23.52 -2.79
C VAL A 395 -0.42 -24.75 -2.01
N GLY A 396 -0.35 -25.94 -2.62
CA GLY A 396 -0.59 -27.20 -1.91
C GLY A 396 0.62 -27.63 -1.09
N GLY A 397 0.36 -28.19 0.09
CA GLY A 397 1.34 -28.82 0.97
C GLY A 397 1.39 -30.33 0.81
N ASN A 398 2.11 -31.02 1.70
CA ASN A 398 2.27 -32.47 1.63
C ASN A 398 0.98 -33.21 2.04
N HIS A 399 0.09 -32.63 2.85
CA HIS A 399 -1.20 -33.23 3.22
C HIS A 399 -2.28 -33.06 2.13
N ASP A 400 -2.05 -32.17 1.18
CA ASP A 400 -2.96 -31.90 0.07
C ASP A 400 -2.83 -32.91 -1.09
N VAL A 401 -1.93 -33.89 -0.96
CA VAL A 401 -1.55 -34.87 -2.00
C VAL A 401 -2.15 -36.25 -1.73
N SER A 402 -2.64 -36.93 -2.77
CA SER A 402 -3.14 -38.32 -2.72
C SER A 402 -2.01 -39.33 -2.57
N TRP A 403 -1.68 -39.63 -1.31
CA TRP A 403 -0.65 -40.60 -0.91
C TRP A 403 -0.91 -42.04 -1.37
N ASP A 404 -2.18 -42.43 -1.54
CA ASP A 404 -2.57 -43.69 -2.17
C ASP A 404 -2.12 -43.78 -3.63
N LEU A 405 -1.77 -42.66 -4.26
CA LEU A 405 -1.23 -42.56 -5.61
C LEU A 405 0.27 -42.24 -5.64
N ALA A 406 0.98 -42.27 -4.51
CA ALA A 406 2.41 -41.94 -4.44
C ALA A 406 3.30 -42.82 -5.34
N LEU A 407 2.85 -44.04 -5.65
CA LEU A 407 3.53 -45.01 -6.52
C LEU A 407 2.89 -45.15 -7.91
N ASP A 408 1.96 -44.27 -8.28
CA ASP A 408 1.32 -44.29 -9.60
C ASP A 408 2.36 -44.05 -10.72
N PRO A 409 2.29 -44.77 -11.86
CA PRO A 409 3.19 -44.55 -12.99
C PRO A 409 3.17 -43.14 -13.57
N SER A 410 2.09 -42.38 -13.32
CA SER A 410 1.93 -40.97 -13.66
C SER A 410 2.00 -40.14 -12.38
N PRO A 411 3.18 -39.62 -11.99
CA PRO A 411 3.39 -38.91 -10.74
C PRO A 411 2.41 -37.76 -10.49
N GLN A 412 1.92 -37.11 -11.54
CA GLN A 412 1.00 -35.97 -11.42
C GLN A 412 -0.41 -36.34 -10.95
N ARG A 413 -0.81 -37.62 -11.03
CA ARG A 413 -2.16 -38.04 -10.61
C ARG A 413 -2.42 -37.79 -9.13
N ARG A 414 -1.38 -37.84 -8.29
CA ARG A 414 -1.50 -37.54 -6.85
C ARG A 414 -1.90 -36.09 -6.55
N HIS A 415 -1.71 -35.18 -7.50
CA HIS A 415 -2.04 -33.77 -7.40
C HIS A 415 -3.41 -33.42 -7.99
N ALA A 416 -4.08 -34.37 -8.66
CA ALA A 416 -5.35 -34.13 -9.33
C ALA A 416 -6.46 -33.76 -8.35
N TRP A 417 -6.52 -34.44 -7.19
CA TRP A 417 -7.53 -34.17 -6.17
C TRP A 417 -7.52 -32.70 -5.71
N PHE A 418 -6.34 -32.17 -5.39
CA PHE A 418 -6.18 -30.77 -4.99
C PHE A 418 -6.59 -29.82 -6.11
N ALA A 419 -6.12 -30.07 -7.33
CA ALA A 419 -6.44 -29.24 -8.48
C ALA A 419 -7.95 -29.21 -8.76
N ASP A 420 -8.63 -30.35 -8.67
CA ASP A 420 -10.07 -30.45 -8.91
C ASP A 420 -10.88 -29.74 -7.82
N HIS A 421 -10.51 -29.92 -6.54
CA HIS A 421 -11.23 -29.31 -5.42
C HIS A 421 -11.03 -27.79 -5.38
N PHE A 422 -9.82 -27.31 -5.66
CA PHE A 422 -9.45 -25.90 -5.52
C PHE A 422 -9.29 -25.16 -6.85
N ALA A 423 -9.85 -25.69 -7.95
CA ALA A 423 -9.78 -25.09 -9.29
C ALA A 423 -10.24 -23.62 -9.37
N GLY A 424 -11.10 -23.18 -8.44
CA GLY A 424 -11.56 -21.80 -8.32
C GLY A 424 -10.52 -20.82 -7.76
N TYR A 425 -9.39 -21.31 -7.26
CA TYR A 425 -8.31 -20.53 -6.68
C TYR A 425 -7.02 -20.74 -7.47
N PRO A 426 -6.25 -19.68 -7.78
CA PRO A 426 -4.97 -19.86 -8.46
C PRO A 426 -3.98 -20.65 -7.61
N HIS A 427 -3.34 -21.64 -8.24
CA HIS A 427 -2.35 -22.54 -7.63
C HIS A 427 -1.28 -22.99 -8.65
N PRO A 428 -0.16 -23.64 -8.24
CA PRO A 428 0.94 -24.02 -9.14
C PRO A 428 0.64 -25.08 -10.21
N ASP A 429 -0.56 -25.66 -10.25
CA ASP A 429 -0.99 -26.64 -11.26
C ASP A 429 -0.12 -27.91 -11.32
N LEU A 430 0.24 -28.49 -10.17
CA LEU A 430 1.11 -29.68 -10.10
C LEU A 430 0.53 -30.94 -10.78
N HIS A 431 -0.77 -30.97 -11.03
CA HIS A 431 -1.44 -32.00 -11.82
C HIS A 431 -1.03 -32.00 -13.31
N LEU A 432 -0.39 -30.93 -13.80
CA LEU A 432 0.12 -30.86 -15.17
C LEU A 432 1.54 -31.45 -15.25
N GLY A 433 1.72 -32.42 -16.15
CA GLY A 433 3.01 -33.10 -16.37
C GLY A 433 4.11 -32.21 -16.93
N ASP A 434 3.75 -31.20 -17.72
CA ASP A 434 4.70 -30.26 -18.32
C ASP A 434 4.90 -29.03 -17.42
N PRO A 435 6.09 -28.82 -16.82
CA PRO A 435 6.40 -27.63 -16.03
C PRO A 435 6.22 -26.31 -16.78
N ALA A 436 6.28 -26.30 -18.12
CA ALA A 436 6.07 -25.09 -18.93
C ALA A 436 4.59 -24.69 -19.01
N ALA A 437 3.67 -25.66 -18.88
CA ALA A 437 2.22 -25.41 -18.88
C ALA A 437 1.69 -24.94 -17.52
N ARG A 438 2.46 -25.12 -16.45
CA ARG A 438 2.06 -24.77 -15.07
C ARG A 438 1.99 -23.26 -14.85
N ARG A 439 1.04 -22.84 -14.04
CA ARG A 439 0.98 -21.46 -13.53
C ARG A 439 2.15 -21.20 -12.59
N LEU A 440 2.88 -20.13 -12.90
CA LEU A 440 3.98 -19.64 -12.07
C LEU A 440 3.61 -18.34 -11.36
N TYR A 441 2.92 -17.42 -12.04
CA TYR A 441 2.65 -16.09 -11.52
C TYR A 441 1.16 -15.79 -11.40
N VAL A 442 0.80 -15.09 -10.32
CA VAL A 442 -0.43 -14.30 -10.19
C VAL A 442 -0.01 -12.85 -10.02
N SER A 443 -0.49 -11.95 -10.87
CA SER A 443 0.01 -10.57 -10.96
C SER A 443 -1.11 -9.58 -10.69
N TYR A 444 -0.77 -8.49 -9.99
CA TYR A 444 -1.62 -7.35 -9.67
C TYR A 444 -0.96 -6.09 -10.24
N PRO A 445 -1.24 -5.72 -11.50
CA PRO A 445 -0.46 -4.72 -12.23
C PRO A 445 -0.49 -3.31 -11.63
N ALA A 446 -1.64 -2.86 -11.12
CA ALA A 446 -1.78 -1.54 -10.54
C ALA A 446 -1.02 -1.42 -9.21
N VAL A 447 -0.95 -2.49 -8.42
CA VAL A 447 -0.07 -2.57 -7.23
C VAL A 447 1.41 -2.69 -7.63
N GLY A 448 1.70 -3.29 -8.79
CA GLY A 448 3.05 -3.74 -9.13
C GLY A 448 3.49 -4.88 -8.22
N LEU A 449 2.60 -5.84 -7.95
CA LEU A 449 2.87 -7.02 -7.12
C LEU A 449 2.65 -8.27 -7.96
N ARG A 450 3.47 -9.30 -7.76
CA ARG A 450 3.15 -10.65 -8.23
C ARG A 450 3.58 -11.70 -7.21
N PHE A 451 2.77 -12.75 -7.11
CA PHE A 451 3.13 -13.96 -6.37
C PHE A 451 3.72 -15.00 -7.32
N ALA A 452 4.91 -15.51 -7.00
CA ALA A 452 5.48 -16.69 -7.64
C ALA A 452 5.02 -17.93 -6.87
N LEU A 453 4.16 -18.75 -7.47
CA LEU A 453 3.59 -19.94 -6.84
C LEU A 453 4.49 -21.14 -7.15
N LEU A 454 5.21 -21.63 -6.14
CA LEU A 454 6.12 -22.76 -6.29
C LEU A 454 5.55 -23.99 -5.60
N GLY A 455 5.18 -25.00 -6.39
CA GLY A 455 4.73 -26.27 -5.83
C GLY A 455 5.90 -27.05 -5.24
N SER A 456 6.16 -26.88 -3.95
CA SER A 456 7.23 -27.58 -3.24
C SER A 456 6.87 -29.02 -2.85
N ALA A 457 5.60 -29.40 -2.91
CA ALA A 457 5.13 -30.77 -2.74
C ALA A 457 5.20 -31.58 -4.05
N GLU A 458 6.04 -31.17 -5.02
CA GLU A 458 6.19 -31.82 -6.34
C GLU A 458 6.35 -33.35 -6.21
N SER A 459 7.22 -33.76 -5.28
CA SER A 459 7.54 -35.17 -5.05
C SER A 459 6.39 -35.90 -4.40
N GLY A 460 5.64 -35.28 -3.47
CA GLY A 460 4.43 -35.86 -2.89
C GLY A 460 4.65 -37.29 -2.40
N GLY A 461 5.80 -37.52 -1.74
CA GLY A 461 6.21 -38.84 -1.29
C GLY A 461 7.01 -39.69 -2.27
N GLU A 462 7.43 -39.19 -3.43
CA GLU A 462 8.20 -39.99 -4.39
C GLU A 462 9.52 -40.50 -3.80
N ALA A 463 9.71 -41.81 -3.84
CA ALA A 463 10.91 -42.46 -3.31
C ALA A 463 12.16 -42.06 -4.10
N ALA A 464 13.11 -41.43 -3.40
CA ALA A 464 14.43 -41.11 -3.94
C ALA A 464 15.34 -42.36 -4.07
N ARG A 465 15.09 -43.42 -3.27
CA ARG A 465 15.88 -44.66 -3.23
C ARG A 465 14.97 -45.89 -3.25
N ASP A 466 15.52 -47.05 -3.62
CA ASP A 466 14.77 -48.32 -3.63
C ASP A 466 14.23 -48.69 -2.23
N GLU A 467 15.00 -48.45 -1.18
CA GLU A 467 14.57 -48.62 0.22
C GLU A 467 13.36 -47.73 0.57
N ASP A 468 13.35 -46.49 0.09
CA ASP A 468 12.21 -45.58 0.28
C ASP A 468 10.99 -46.11 -0.48
N ARG A 469 11.19 -46.70 -1.67
CA ARG A 469 10.12 -47.29 -2.48
C ARG A 469 9.49 -48.51 -1.80
N GLU A 470 10.29 -49.35 -1.16
CA GLU A 470 9.80 -50.48 -0.36
C GLU A 470 8.99 -50.01 0.85
N ARG A 471 9.46 -48.97 1.56
CA ARG A 471 8.72 -48.35 2.66
C ARG A 471 7.39 -47.77 2.21
N LEU A 472 7.38 -47.01 1.10
CA LEU A 472 6.14 -46.47 0.53
C LEU A 472 5.17 -47.57 0.10
N ARG A 473 5.65 -48.69 -0.47
CA ARG A 473 4.78 -49.83 -0.81
C ARG A 473 4.12 -50.43 0.42
N ALA A 474 4.92 -50.73 1.45
CA ALA A 474 4.40 -51.30 2.70
C ALA A 474 3.39 -50.36 3.37
N ALA A 475 3.68 -49.06 3.39
CA ALA A 475 2.79 -48.06 3.94
C ALA A 475 1.53 -47.85 3.07
N GLN A 476 1.62 -47.97 1.74
CA GLN A 476 0.47 -47.87 0.82
C GLN A 476 -0.46 -49.07 1.00
N GLU A 477 0.09 -50.27 1.13
CA GLU A 477 -0.66 -51.48 1.46
C GLU A 477 -1.39 -51.34 2.81
N ALA A 478 -0.71 -50.80 3.83
CA ALA A 478 -1.31 -50.52 5.13
C ALA A 478 -2.41 -49.44 5.04
N TYR A 479 -2.19 -48.38 4.25
CA TYR A 479 -3.17 -47.32 4.02
C TYR A 479 -4.43 -47.87 3.34
N LEU A 480 -4.27 -48.65 2.26
CA LEU A 480 -5.39 -49.26 1.54
C LEU A 480 -6.15 -50.24 2.44
N ALA A 481 -5.44 -51.05 3.24
CA ALA A 481 -6.07 -51.95 4.20
C ALA A 481 -6.83 -51.21 5.31
N ALA A 482 -6.34 -50.06 5.77
CA ALA A 482 -7.02 -49.21 6.75
C ALA A 482 -8.18 -48.40 6.14
N ALA A 483 -8.13 -48.12 4.84
CA ALA A 483 -9.15 -47.37 4.11
C ALA A 483 -10.33 -48.23 3.63
N ASP A 484 -10.17 -49.56 3.55
CA ASP A 484 -11.12 -50.53 3.00
C ASP A 484 -11.89 -51.30 4.11
N ASP A 485 -12.86 -50.66 4.79
CA ASP A 485 -14.01 -51.36 5.41
C ASP A 485 -15.10 -50.41 5.98
N GLU A 486 -16.32 -50.96 6.20
CA GLU A 486 -17.50 -50.36 6.87
C GLU A 486 -17.24 -49.86 8.31
N ARG A 487 -16.00 -49.96 8.81
CA ARG A 487 -15.52 -49.50 10.12
C ARG A 487 -14.18 -48.76 10.02
N ARG A 488 -14.08 -47.83 9.06
CA ARG A 488 -12.94 -46.92 8.88
C ARG A 488 -12.35 -46.47 10.22
N ASP A 489 -11.19 -46.99 10.57
CA ASP A 489 -10.46 -46.61 11.78
C ASP A 489 -9.62 -45.37 11.43
N GLU A 490 -10.17 -44.19 11.70
CA GLU A 490 -9.51 -42.92 11.39
C GLU A 490 -8.17 -42.76 12.12
N ASP A 491 -8.03 -43.34 13.31
CA ASP A 491 -6.78 -43.29 14.06
C ASP A 491 -5.71 -44.19 13.40
N ALA A 492 -6.09 -45.35 12.87
CA ALA A 492 -5.19 -46.21 12.11
C ALA A 492 -4.74 -45.55 10.79
N VAL A 493 -5.65 -44.89 10.07
CA VAL A 493 -5.29 -44.15 8.85
C VAL A 493 -4.39 -42.95 9.18
N ALA A 494 -4.70 -42.20 10.24
CA ALA A 494 -3.87 -41.09 10.69
C ALA A 494 -2.45 -41.54 11.07
N ALA A 495 -2.29 -42.68 11.75
CA ALA A 495 -0.99 -43.22 12.10
C ALA A 495 -0.14 -43.57 10.86
N VAL A 496 -0.74 -44.20 9.84
CA VAL A 496 -0.05 -44.52 8.59
C VAL A 496 0.33 -43.26 7.82
N VAL A 497 -0.59 -42.29 7.75
CA VAL A 497 -0.40 -41.01 7.05
C VAL A 497 0.72 -40.17 7.68
N HIS A 498 0.77 -40.11 9.02
CA HIS A 498 1.85 -39.43 9.75
C HIS A 498 3.24 -40.07 9.49
N ASP A 499 3.31 -41.38 9.27
CA ASP A 499 4.57 -42.03 8.87
C ASP A 499 4.98 -41.71 7.42
N PHE A 500 4.02 -41.39 6.54
CA PHE A 500 4.26 -40.97 5.15
C PHE A 500 4.71 -39.51 5.02
N GLU A 501 4.07 -38.62 5.76
CA GLU A 501 4.27 -37.16 5.69
C GLU A 501 5.74 -36.78 5.90
N ARG A 502 6.44 -37.53 6.76
CA ARG A 502 7.85 -37.33 7.10
C ARG A 502 8.84 -37.74 6.01
N VAL A 503 8.35 -38.23 4.87
CA VAL A 503 9.18 -38.75 3.77
C VAL A 503 9.10 -37.88 2.50
N ASP A 504 8.30 -36.79 2.46
CA ASP A 504 8.34 -35.87 1.31
C ASP A 504 9.62 -35.02 1.33
N PRO A 505 10.54 -35.18 0.34
CA PRO A 505 11.78 -34.41 0.32
C PRO A 505 11.61 -32.93 -0.03
N GLY A 506 10.40 -32.45 -0.37
CA GLY A 506 10.18 -31.07 -0.79
C GLY A 506 11.01 -30.71 -2.04
N VAL A 507 10.39 -30.61 -3.21
CA VAL A 507 11.12 -30.30 -4.45
C VAL A 507 10.38 -29.24 -5.23
N VAL A 508 11.12 -28.30 -5.82
CA VAL A 508 10.57 -27.43 -6.86
C VAL A 508 11.11 -27.86 -8.22
N ALA A 509 10.22 -28.15 -9.16
CA ALA A 509 10.58 -28.63 -10.49
C ALA A 509 11.53 -27.65 -11.21
N ARG A 510 12.62 -28.18 -11.78
CA ARG A 510 13.65 -27.36 -12.46
C ARG A 510 13.08 -26.50 -13.59
N GLY A 511 12.17 -27.04 -14.40
CA GLY A 511 11.53 -26.27 -15.48
C GLY A 511 10.70 -25.08 -14.99
N VAL A 512 10.22 -25.11 -13.74
CA VAL A 512 9.57 -23.95 -13.10
C VAL A 512 10.63 -22.94 -12.66
N LEU A 513 11.72 -23.40 -12.03
CA LEU A 513 12.83 -22.53 -11.61
C LEU A 513 13.48 -21.80 -12.79
N ASP A 514 13.64 -22.48 -13.93
CA ASP A 514 14.22 -21.91 -15.16
C ASP A 514 13.34 -20.80 -15.78
N ARG A 515 12.05 -20.74 -15.42
CA ARG A 515 11.08 -19.72 -15.86
C ARG A 515 11.01 -18.50 -14.94
N LEU A 516 11.63 -18.56 -13.75
CA LEU A 516 11.66 -17.42 -12.84
C LEU A 516 12.47 -16.28 -13.48
N ALA A 517 11.85 -15.11 -13.62
CA ALA A 517 12.48 -13.95 -14.24
C ALA A 517 12.03 -12.66 -13.56
N ALA A 518 12.94 -11.69 -13.40
CA ALA A 518 12.59 -10.36 -12.90
C ALA A 518 11.61 -9.65 -13.85
N GLN A 519 10.72 -8.84 -13.28
CA GLN A 519 9.75 -8.05 -14.05
C GLN A 519 9.80 -6.59 -13.58
N PRO A 520 10.20 -5.65 -14.46
CA PRO A 520 10.26 -4.24 -14.10
C PRO A 520 8.92 -3.72 -13.58
N GLY A 521 8.97 -2.93 -12.51
CA GLY A 521 7.78 -2.36 -11.85
C GLY A 521 7.02 -3.34 -10.95
N TYR A 522 7.51 -4.58 -10.78
CA TYR A 522 6.90 -5.57 -9.89
C TYR A 522 7.80 -5.92 -8.71
N VAL A 523 7.24 -5.90 -7.50
CA VAL A 523 7.77 -6.66 -6.38
C VAL A 523 7.30 -8.12 -6.49
N THR A 524 8.23 -9.06 -6.32
CA THR A 524 7.94 -10.50 -6.41
C THR A 524 7.97 -11.11 -5.02
N VAL A 525 6.88 -11.78 -4.63
CA VAL A 525 6.78 -12.59 -3.42
C VAL A 525 6.64 -14.05 -3.83
N ALA A 526 7.52 -14.94 -3.38
CA ALA A 526 7.37 -16.37 -3.62
C ALA A 526 6.53 -17.01 -2.53
N ALA A 527 5.65 -17.94 -2.90
CA ALA A 527 4.88 -18.75 -1.98
C ALA A 527 5.18 -20.22 -2.27
N LEU A 528 5.50 -20.99 -1.24
CA LEU A 528 5.71 -22.43 -1.28
C LEU A 528 5.36 -23.04 0.07
N HIS A 529 5.17 -24.35 0.17
CA HIS A 529 4.84 -24.96 1.46
C HIS A 529 6.10 -25.31 2.28
N HIS A 530 7.01 -26.10 1.72
CA HIS A 530 8.23 -26.53 2.40
C HIS A 530 9.26 -25.39 2.51
N PRO A 531 9.95 -25.23 3.65
CA PRO A 531 10.92 -24.15 3.82
C PRO A 531 12.15 -24.32 2.91
N LEU A 532 12.69 -23.20 2.43
CA LEU A 532 13.98 -23.19 1.71
C LEU A 532 15.19 -23.09 2.65
N SER A 533 14.96 -22.69 3.90
CA SER A 533 16.01 -22.45 4.89
C SER A 533 15.85 -23.38 6.08
N PRO A 534 16.95 -23.74 6.77
CA PRO A 534 16.85 -24.45 8.02
C PRO A 534 16.03 -23.61 9.02
N VAL A 535 14.84 -24.10 9.36
CA VAL A 535 14.02 -23.52 10.42
C VAL A 535 14.42 -24.21 11.73
N PRO A 536 14.65 -23.47 12.82
CA PRO A 536 14.87 -24.07 14.14
C PRO A 536 13.62 -24.83 14.57
N ALA A 537 13.55 -26.13 14.28
CA ALA A 537 12.44 -27.00 14.65
C ALA A 537 12.87 -28.01 15.72
N VAL A 538 11.93 -28.33 16.61
CA VAL A 538 12.10 -29.44 17.58
C VAL A 538 11.85 -30.80 16.93
N GLU A 539 11.24 -30.82 15.75
CA GLU A 539 11.01 -32.03 14.98
C GLU A 539 12.28 -32.47 14.23
N VAL A 540 12.59 -33.77 14.34
CA VAL A 540 13.68 -34.42 13.62
C VAL A 540 13.07 -35.38 12.61
N ALA A 541 12.90 -34.91 11.37
CA ALA A 541 12.43 -35.70 10.23
C ALA A 541 13.57 -35.91 9.20
N PRO A 542 13.50 -36.97 8.37
CA PRO A 542 14.44 -37.19 7.26
C PRO A 542 14.56 -35.98 6.32
N TYR A 543 13.45 -35.26 6.14
CA TYR A 543 13.37 -34.04 5.36
C TYR A 543 12.57 -33.01 6.17
N SER A 544 13.08 -31.80 6.30
CA SER A 544 12.43 -30.69 7.00
C SER A 544 12.23 -29.46 6.11
N GLY A 545 12.55 -29.59 4.81
CA GLY A 545 12.56 -28.52 3.84
C GLY A 545 12.98 -28.99 2.46
N VAL A 546 13.06 -28.06 1.51
CA VAL A 546 13.26 -28.36 0.10
C VAL A 546 14.67 -28.91 -0.18
N VAL A 547 14.80 -30.13 -0.70
CA VAL A 547 16.12 -30.73 -0.99
C VAL A 547 16.92 -30.00 -2.06
N ASN A 548 16.27 -29.37 -3.05
CA ASN A 548 16.94 -28.55 -4.07
C ASN A 548 16.94 -27.05 -3.73
N ALA A 549 16.83 -26.68 -2.44
CA ALA A 549 16.74 -25.29 -1.98
C ALA A 549 17.86 -24.39 -2.52
N GLY A 550 19.09 -24.88 -2.67
CA GLY A 550 20.19 -24.10 -3.22
C GLY A 550 19.94 -23.62 -4.66
N GLN A 551 19.30 -24.45 -5.50
CA GLN A 551 18.92 -24.08 -6.87
C GLN A 551 17.75 -23.10 -6.85
N ALA A 552 16.73 -23.39 -6.03
CA ALA A 552 15.55 -22.53 -5.88
C ALA A 552 15.92 -21.12 -5.41
N LYS A 553 16.76 -21.00 -4.37
CA LYS A 553 17.26 -19.72 -3.83
C LYS A 553 18.00 -18.90 -4.88
N ARG A 554 18.85 -19.54 -5.69
CA ARG A 554 19.57 -18.85 -6.78
C ARG A 554 18.62 -18.33 -7.85
N ALA A 555 17.65 -19.14 -8.27
CA ALA A 555 16.66 -18.73 -9.26
C ALA A 555 15.77 -17.58 -8.73
N LEU A 556 15.32 -17.67 -7.47
CA LEU A 556 14.52 -16.65 -6.81
C LEU A 556 15.26 -15.32 -6.64
N ALA A 557 16.52 -15.36 -6.20
CA ALA A 557 17.36 -14.17 -6.14
C ALA A 557 17.59 -13.56 -7.53
N GLY A 558 17.87 -14.40 -8.54
CA GLY A 558 18.02 -13.96 -9.94
C GLY A 558 16.75 -13.36 -10.53
N SER A 559 15.58 -13.75 -10.05
CA SER A 559 14.30 -13.15 -10.43
C SER A 559 13.90 -11.90 -9.64
N GLY A 560 14.75 -11.41 -8.72
CA GLY A 560 14.44 -10.26 -7.88
C GLY A 560 13.33 -10.54 -6.86
N THR A 561 13.22 -11.76 -6.34
CA THR A 561 12.24 -12.10 -5.30
C THR A 561 12.60 -11.40 -3.99
N ALA A 562 11.69 -10.57 -3.48
CA ALA A 562 11.91 -9.80 -2.26
C ALA A 562 11.64 -10.62 -0.99
N LEU A 563 10.60 -11.45 -1.02
CA LEU A 563 10.10 -12.20 0.13
C LEU A 563 9.68 -13.61 -0.30
N ILE A 564 9.95 -14.59 0.55
CA ILE A 564 9.53 -15.99 0.43
C ILE A 564 8.61 -16.31 1.60
N LEU A 565 7.42 -16.80 1.32
CA LEU A 565 6.40 -17.22 2.28
C LEU A 565 6.33 -18.75 2.30
N HIS A 566 6.41 -19.36 3.48
CA HIS A 566 6.25 -20.80 3.62
C HIS A 566 5.49 -21.25 4.88
N GLY A 567 5.16 -22.54 4.90
CA GLY A 567 4.48 -23.25 5.98
C GLY A 567 5.29 -24.43 6.51
N HIS A 568 4.61 -25.57 6.66
CA HIS A 568 5.12 -26.93 6.92
C HIS A 568 5.67 -27.15 8.32
N THR A 569 6.48 -26.23 8.83
CA THR A 569 7.11 -26.41 10.16
C THR A 569 6.17 -26.08 11.31
N HIS A 570 5.01 -25.49 11.04
CA HIS A 570 4.05 -24.96 12.02
C HIS A 570 4.59 -23.85 12.93
N LEU A 571 5.85 -23.44 12.77
CA LEU A 571 6.51 -22.40 13.55
C LEU A 571 6.54 -21.06 12.82
N ALA A 572 6.42 -19.99 13.60
CA ALA A 572 6.69 -18.66 13.10
C ALA A 572 8.19 -18.48 12.86
N PHE A 573 8.57 -18.16 11.62
CA PHE A 573 9.97 -18.01 11.24
C PHE A 573 10.19 -16.70 10.46
N GLY A 574 11.33 -16.04 10.72
CA GLY A 574 11.77 -14.85 10.01
C GLY A 574 13.27 -14.90 9.79
N ALA A 575 13.71 -14.70 8.55
CA ALA A 575 15.13 -14.63 8.21
C ALA A 575 15.41 -13.70 7.02
N ALA A 576 16.66 -13.25 6.93
CA ALA A 576 17.20 -12.54 5.78
C ALA A 576 18.40 -13.30 5.24
N GLU A 577 18.37 -13.66 3.96
CA GLU A 577 19.46 -14.36 3.29
C GLU A 577 20.01 -13.53 2.14
N ARG A 578 21.30 -13.17 2.24
CA ARG A 578 22.00 -12.38 1.23
C ARG A 578 22.81 -13.29 0.30
N LEU A 579 22.51 -13.24 -0.99
CA LEU A 579 23.27 -13.98 -2.00
C LEU A 579 24.49 -13.15 -2.45
N LEU A 580 25.67 -13.52 -1.95
CA LEU A 580 26.93 -12.79 -2.20
C LEU A 580 27.50 -12.98 -3.62
N GLY A 581 26.99 -13.95 -4.38
CA GLY A 581 27.44 -14.24 -5.76
C GLY A 581 26.64 -13.54 -6.86
N ALA A 582 25.64 -12.73 -6.51
CA ALA A 582 24.91 -11.88 -7.46
C ALA A 582 25.54 -10.49 -7.50
N GLU A 583 25.65 -9.89 -8.68
CA GLU A 583 26.01 -8.48 -8.86
C GLU A 583 24.82 -7.71 -9.46
N PRO A 584 24.19 -6.79 -8.71
CA PRO A 584 24.44 -6.46 -7.30
C PRO A 584 23.98 -7.58 -6.33
N PRO A 585 24.53 -7.63 -5.10
CA PRO A 585 24.05 -8.57 -4.08
C PRO A 585 22.56 -8.35 -3.82
N TRP A 586 21.83 -9.45 -3.65
CA TRP A 586 20.39 -9.42 -3.40
C TRP A 586 20.07 -10.13 -2.08
N THR A 587 19.31 -9.46 -1.21
CA THR A 587 18.84 -10.07 0.04
C THR A 587 17.37 -10.45 -0.08
N MET A 588 17.08 -11.75 0.07
CA MET A 588 15.72 -12.27 0.17
C MET A 588 15.29 -12.31 1.64
N ARG A 589 14.06 -11.89 1.94
CA ARG A 589 13.43 -12.17 3.23
C ARG A 589 12.67 -13.49 3.15
N ILE A 590 12.60 -14.21 4.26
CA ILE A 590 11.95 -15.52 4.36
C ILE A 590 11.06 -15.50 5.59
N ALA A 591 9.81 -15.91 5.42
CA ALA A 591 8.78 -15.89 6.44
C ALA A 591 8.02 -17.20 6.49
N GLY A 592 8.15 -17.92 7.61
CA GLY A 592 7.32 -19.09 7.92
C GLY A 592 6.08 -18.64 8.69
N ALA A 593 4.89 -19.05 8.23
CA ALA A 593 3.69 -18.89 9.03
C ALA A 593 3.66 -19.97 10.12
N PRO A 594 3.32 -19.62 11.37
CA PRO A 594 2.88 -20.64 12.31
C PRO A 594 1.60 -21.29 11.79
N ALA A 595 1.31 -22.51 12.23
CA ALA A 595 0.05 -23.16 11.84
C ALA A 595 -1.14 -22.33 12.31
N LEU A 596 -2.17 -22.22 11.48
CA LEU A 596 -3.36 -21.45 11.88
C LEU A 596 -4.16 -22.20 12.95
N ALA A 597 -4.20 -23.54 12.88
CA ALA A 597 -5.06 -24.34 13.77
C ALA A 597 -4.54 -25.75 14.11
N SER A 598 -3.28 -26.07 13.83
CA SER A 598 -2.70 -27.38 14.13
C SER A 598 -2.65 -27.63 15.64
N SER A 599 -2.87 -28.89 16.05
CA SER A 599 -2.68 -29.37 17.43
C SER A 599 -1.32 -30.01 17.68
N GLU A 600 -0.49 -30.10 16.64
CA GLU A 600 0.73 -30.91 16.64
C GLU A 600 1.94 -30.20 17.25
N THR A 601 1.85 -28.90 17.53
CA THR A 601 2.94 -28.15 18.16
C THR A 601 2.49 -27.42 19.40
N ASP A 602 3.40 -27.33 20.38
CA ASP A 602 3.26 -26.47 21.56
C ASP A 602 3.39 -24.98 21.22
N GLU A 603 3.73 -24.64 19.97
CA GLU A 603 3.74 -23.25 19.52
C GLU A 603 2.32 -22.70 19.35
N ARG A 604 2.20 -21.39 19.53
CA ARG A 604 0.92 -20.70 19.47
C ARG A 604 0.50 -20.56 18.01
N ASN A 605 -0.73 -21.00 17.72
CA ASN A 605 -1.40 -20.76 16.44
C ASN A 605 -1.25 -19.30 16.00
N GLY A 606 -1.18 -19.05 14.70
CA GLY A 606 -0.90 -17.69 14.23
C GLY A 606 -1.09 -17.50 12.73
N TYR A 607 -0.73 -16.30 12.27
CA TYR A 607 -0.59 -15.98 10.85
C TYR A 607 0.42 -14.85 10.67
N ASN A 608 0.84 -14.60 9.43
CA ASN A 608 1.70 -13.47 9.09
C ASN A 608 0.90 -12.36 8.40
N GLU A 609 1.19 -11.10 8.71
CA GLU A 609 0.71 -9.93 7.97
C GLU A 609 1.83 -9.32 7.16
N LEU A 610 1.65 -9.35 5.85
CA LEU A 610 2.49 -8.66 4.88
C LEU A 610 1.81 -7.35 4.46
N PHE A 611 2.57 -6.28 4.49
CA PHE A 611 2.16 -4.96 4.05
C PHE A 611 3.02 -4.56 2.85
N VAL A 612 2.39 -4.17 1.75
CA VAL A 612 3.07 -3.73 0.53
C VAL A 612 2.67 -2.27 0.26
N ALA A 613 3.63 -1.37 0.43
CA ALA A 613 3.46 0.03 0.08
C ALA A 613 4.20 0.32 -1.24
N ARG A 614 3.56 1.11 -2.09
CA ARG A 614 4.16 1.65 -3.31
C ARG A 614 4.31 3.17 -3.18
N GLU A 615 5.40 3.71 -3.69
CA GLU A 615 5.61 5.14 -3.85
C GLU A 615 6.23 5.38 -5.23
N GLY A 616 5.45 5.99 -6.12
CA GLY A 616 5.83 6.10 -7.53
C GLY A 616 6.09 4.72 -8.16
N GLY A 617 7.35 4.43 -8.48
CA GLY A 617 7.79 3.15 -9.06
C GLY A 617 8.46 2.19 -8.06
N ALA A 618 8.67 2.61 -6.81
CA ALA A 618 9.37 1.84 -5.80
C ALA A 618 8.41 1.16 -4.82
N HIS A 619 8.85 0.06 -4.23
CA HIS A 619 8.10 -0.69 -3.22
C HIS A 619 8.84 -0.70 -1.89
N ALA A 620 8.07 -0.67 -0.81
CA ALA A 620 8.51 -0.97 0.54
C ALA A 620 7.58 -2.02 1.14
N LEU A 621 8.15 -2.93 1.92
CA LEU A 621 7.42 -4.03 2.54
C LEU A 621 7.58 -3.95 4.05
N ALA A 622 6.55 -4.34 4.78
CA ALA A 622 6.65 -4.64 6.20
C ALA A 622 6.00 -5.99 6.48
N LEU A 623 6.51 -6.70 7.49
CA LEU A 623 6.02 -8.01 7.87
C LEU A 623 5.97 -8.11 9.39
N ARG A 624 4.90 -8.72 9.92
CA ARG A 624 4.81 -9.13 11.32
C ARG A 624 4.05 -10.45 11.45
N THR A 625 4.32 -11.17 12.53
CA THR A 625 3.55 -12.37 12.89
C THR A 625 2.53 -12.01 13.96
N LEU A 626 1.30 -12.52 13.81
CA LEU A 626 0.28 -12.52 14.84
C LEU A 626 0.19 -13.90 15.45
N ARG A 627 0.03 -13.93 16.78
CA ARG A 627 -0.14 -15.16 17.54
C ARG A 627 -1.46 -15.12 18.29
N PHE A 628 -2.14 -16.24 18.32
CA PHE A 628 -3.32 -16.45 19.12
C PHE A 628 -2.89 -16.83 20.55
N ASP A 629 -3.11 -15.93 21.50
CA ASP A 629 -2.78 -16.11 22.91
C ASP A 629 -3.94 -15.70 23.79
N GLY A 630 -4.31 -16.57 24.74
CA GLY A 630 -5.38 -16.29 25.71
C GLY A 630 -6.73 -15.92 25.07
N GLY A 631 -7.06 -16.47 23.89
CA GLY A 631 -8.29 -16.16 23.17
C GLY A 631 -8.25 -14.88 22.32
N GLN A 632 -7.07 -14.26 22.16
CA GLN A 632 -6.90 -13.01 21.42
C GLN A 632 -5.76 -13.09 20.42
N TRP A 633 -5.89 -12.35 19.31
CA TRP A 633 -4.82 -12.19 18.33
C TRP A 633 -3.89 -11.06 18.74
N ALA A 634 -2.66 -11.40 19.11
CA ALA A 634 -1.64 -10.46 19.52
C ALA A 634 -0.62 -10.26 18.39
N ALA A 635 -0.41 -9.01 17.99
CA ALA A 635 0.59 -8.65 17.00
C ALA A 635 2.00 -8.65 17.59
N GLY A 636 2.93 -9.33 16.91
CA GLY A 636 4.36 -9.21 17.15
C GLY A 636 4.94 -7.92 16.54
N PRO A 637 6.25 -7.68 16.75
CA PRO A 637 6.94 -6.55 16.14
C PRO A 637 6.91 -6.64 14.61
N ALA A 638 6.78 -5.49 13.96
CA ALA A 638 6.91 -5.38 12.51
C ALA A 638 8.35 -5.00 12.14
N TYR A 639 8.86 -5.65 11.10
CA TYR A 639 10.12 -5.29 10.47
C TYR A 639 9.86 -4.92 9.02
N ALA A 640 10.56 -3.88 8.56
CA ALA A 640 10.30 -3.27 7.27
C ALA A 640 11.56 -3.27 6.41
N PHE A 641 11.41 -3.33 5.10
CA PHE A 641 12.54 -3.47 4.18
C PHE A 641 12.17 -3.04 2.76
N ARG A 642 13.20 -2.73 1.97
CA ARG A 642 13.08 -2.53 0.51
C ARG A 642 13.44 -3.82 -0.22
N PRO A 643 12.82 -4.13 -1.36
CA PRO A 643 13.18 -5.29 -2.19
C PRO A 643 14.69 -5.36 -2.46
N GLY A 644 15.32 -6.47 -2.10
CA GLY A 644 16.75 -6.69 -2.31
C GLY A 644 17.68 -5.93 -1.36
N GLY A 645 17.17 -5.03 -0.52
CA GLY A 645 17.94 -4.23 0.42
C GLY A 645 18.67 -5.08 1.46
N ALA A 646 19.90 -4.67 1.81
CA ALA A 646 20.73 -5.36 2.80
C ALA A 646 20.05 -5.35 4.19
N ASP A 647 19.55 -4.19 4.60
CA ASP A 647 19.15 -3.96 5.98
C ASP A 647 17.64 -4.04 6.17
N GLU A 648 17.24 -4.53 7.34
CA GLU A 648 15.92 -4.23 7.88
C GLU A 648 15.95 -2.80 8.40
N LEU A 649 14.86 -2.08 8.14
CA LEU A 649 14.73 -0.68 8.48
C LEU A 649 13.64 -0.54 9.55
N PRO A 650 13.90 0.27 10.59
CA PRO A 650 12.82 0.84 11.39
C PRO A 650 11.75 1.42 10.46
N LEU A 651 10.47 1.23 10.81
CA LEU A 651 9.37 1.73 9.98
C LEU A 651 9.41 3.26 9.81
N ALA A 652 9.97 3.97 10.80
CA ALA A 652 10.22 5.41 10.72
C ALA A 652 11.20 5.78 9.59
N ASP A 653 12.21 4.94 9.33
CA ASP A 653 13.23 5.19 8.31
C ASP A 653 12.68 4.99 6.89
N LEU A 654 11.66 4.12 6.73
CA LEU A 654 10.90 4.03 5.48
C LEU A 654 10.01 5.25 5.22
N CYS A 655 9.62 5.97 6.28
CA CYS A 655 8.85 7.21 6.16
C CYS A 655 9.76 8.41 5.90
N ALA A 656 11.00 8.36 6.38
CA ALA A 656 12.00 9.39 6.11
C ALA A 656 12.26 9.50 4.59
N GLU A 657 12.63 10.71 4.17
CA GLU A 657 13.14 10.90 2.81
C GLU A 657 14.53 10.28 2.72
N GLU A 658 14.79 9.50 1.67
CA GLU A 658 16.16 9.04 1.42
C GLU A 658 17.05 10.26 1.16
N PRO A 659 18.21 10.36 1.84
CA PRO A 659 19.09 11.51 1.74
C PRO A 659 19.74 11.70 0.37
#